data_AF-A0A930L614-F1
#
_entry.id   AF-A0A930L614-F1
#
_cell.length_a   1.000
_cell.length_b   1.000
_cell.length_c   1.000
_cell.angle_alpha   90.00
_cell.angle_beta   90.00
_cell.angle_gamma   90.00
#
_symmetry.space_group_name_H-M   'P 1'
#
loop_
_entity.id
_entity.type
_entity.pdbx_description
1 polymer ?
#
loop_
_entity_poly.entity_id
_entity_poly.type
_entity_poly.pdbx_seq_one_letter_code
_entity_poly.pdbx_strand_id
1 'polypeptide(L)'
;MAHSPESEANYKAYQQQYHADRNARARYAYEALEKDNRITVKGKDLSAELMHTRAPGVTGETPWEKDLSIHPLKWRRQGMPKDLPRSVHNAFGDEAPGRLFIDPRMLFDCSLFDNMTDEEIEYFNDEKHWVVPGPEERDHITLNDELEGEPGVYGYLVHVNRGRKELNNPPAGRPRYKRKDGKILTWNDPRLDAPYWQECGDSMFTYLNEQEAREAFENQKLHLYDLNQEVRLYRLTKPINLGDARAWLNSDHPLREKEHGAITLDAFGTGQYENPGALRLPQQPAPDEDERDRIAEEAYWNSLTPEEQQQILHDQDYYEKLEEERWQINQKRCDALERFFERFNIDEYINQHLQAALEEAAEDPDDVSAVHYAKKLSEEVPVMPLEEKLLFIKEDMYPTSPSACEEELRKLNIVTPYETLTHLVDVMPLDQETIEHAVMVHKMKLKRGTETKNLGFRRKGGQYHLNEEQEQYVRAGLVDRFTSQGERASAELLMYVYHNEWYRCLEVDQYEEINGFSWETINMDDYLAGHLLTYGEGLPYGAFAPKHDRIEFLADLLQRGEIDVPTFWKRVEASSYVRGLKQFGPDGEESFIITKKNWRQFVKCWDEGRPEGYVQNPAEDLSSFPESLGGGSFETYEDRLCNWRTKDWETWIDSLPDDWWVVNSDAVAVASYQVEDPTLVPEMVDYYVKNGPQVYSY
;
A
#
# COMPACT_ATOMS: atom_id res chain seq x y z
N MET A 1 17.82 68.17 -4.55
CA MET A 1 17.56 67.51 -3.26
C MET A 1 18.49 66.31 -3.18
N ALA A 2 19.34 66.24 -2.16
CA ALA A 2 20.36 65.20 -2.03
C ALA A 2 19.70 63.84 -1.75
N HIS A 3 19.89 62.88 -2.64
CA HIS A 3 19.41 61.51 -2.46
C HIS A 3 20.22 60.82 -1.35
N SER A 4 19.58 59.99 -0.53
CA SER A 4 20.29 59.18 0.47
C SER A 4 21.26 58.22 -0.23
N PRO A 5 22.39 57.84 0.42
CA PRO A 5 23.37 56.93 -0.18
C PRO A 5 22.78 55.61 -0.68
N GLU A 6 21.78 55.06 0.02
CA GLU A 6 21.05 53.86 -0.40
C GLU A 6 20.15 54.11 -1.63
N SER A 7 19.46 55.24 -1.69
CA SER A 7 18.63 55.58 -2.86
C SER A 7 19.46 55.88 -4.11
N GLU A 8 20.65 56.45 -3.96
CA GLU A 8 21.57 56.69 -5.09
C GLU A 8 22.23 55.39 -5.57
N ALA A 9 22.55 54.46 -4.66
CA ALA A 9 23.05 53.13 -4.98
C ALA A 9 21.98 52.27 -5.70
N ASN A 10 20.73 52.28 -5.21
CA ASN A 10 19.61 51.58 -5.85
C ASN A 10 19.28 52.17 -7.22
N TYR A 11 19.34 53.50 -7.38
CA TYR A 11 19.15 54.15 -8.67
C TYR A 11 20.27 53.81 -9.67
N LYS A 12 21.54 53.78 -9.22
CA LYS A 12 22.68 53.36 -10.06
C LYS A 12 22.58 51.88 -10.45
N ALA A 13 22.17 51.00 -9.53
CA ALA A 13 21.95 49.59 -9.83
C ALA A 13 20.81 49.38 -10.84
N TYR A 14 19.68 50.08 -10.65
CA TYR A 14 18.57 50.09 -11.61
C TYR A 14 19.01 50.59 -12.99
N GLN A 15 19.78 51.68 -13.07
CA GLN A 15 20.28 52.21 -14.35
C GLN A 15 21.26 51.23 -15.02
N GLN A 16 22.16 50.59 -14.27
CA GLN A 16 23.06 49.57 -14.81
C GLN A 16 22.29 48.38 -15.37
N GLN A 17 21.27 47.90 -14.67
CA GLN A 17 20.42 46.81 -15.13
C GLN A 17 19.59 47.21 -16.36
N TYR A 18 18.97 48.39 -16.34
CA TYR A 18 18.23 48.95 -17.47
C TYR A 18 19.10 49.05 -18.73
N HIS A 19 20.36 49.49 -18.60
CA HIS A 19 21.29 49.58 -19.72
C HIS A 19 21.75 48.20 -20.22
N ALA A 20 22.02 47.25 -19.31
CA ALA A 20 22.33 45.87 -19.70
C ALA A 20 21.17 45.21 -20.47
N ASP A 21 19.95 45.40 -20.00
CA ASP A 21 18.74 44.84 -20.62
C ASP A 21 18.40 45.53 -21.95
N ARG A 22 18.65 46.84 -22.08
CA ARG A 22 18.56 47.56 -23.35
C ARG A 22 19.58 47.01 -24.37
N ASN A 23 20.82 46.75 -23.94
CA ASN A 23 21.85 46.18 -24.81
C ASN A 23 21.52 44.73 -25.21
N ALA A 24 20.88 43.95 -24.33
CA ALA A 24 20.39 42.61 -24.68
C ALA A 24 19.27 42.65 -25.73
N ARG A 25 18.33 43.60 -25.57
CA ARG A 25 17.21 43.82 -26.52
C ARG A 25 17.65 44.39 -27.87
N ALA A 26 18.80 45.06 -27.94
CA ALA A 26 19.31 45.64 -29.19
C ALA A 26 19.57 44.61 -30.30
N ARG A 27 19.71 43.32 -29.97
CA ARG A 27 19.79 42.23 -30.96
C ARG A 27 18.46 41.95 -31.68
N TYR A 28 17.36 42.41 -31.11
CA TYR A 28 15.99 42.34 -31.67
C TYR A 28 15.49 43.73 -32.07
N ALA A 29 16.40 44.66 -32.35
CA ALA A 29 16.06 45.94 -32.94
C ALA A 29 15.61 45.74 -34.39
N TYR A 30 14.85 46.70 -34.91
CA TYR A 30 14.41 46.72 -36.30
C TYR A 30 15.55 46.45 -37.28
N GLU A 31 16.73 47.06 -37.09
CA GLU A 31 17.88 46.92 -37.99
C GLU A 31 18.42 45.47 -38.02
N ALA A 32 18.35 44.77 -36.89
CA ALA A 32 18.74 43.37 -36.82
C ALA A 32 17.72 42.48 -37.52
N LEU A 33 16.42 42.68 -37.26
CA LEU A 33 15.34 41.94 -37.90
C LEU A 33 15.30 42.17 -39.41
N GLU A 34 15.51 43.41 -39.85
CA GLU A 34 15.62 43.77 -41.26
C GLU A 34 16.80 43.04 -41.90
N LYS A 35 17.98 43.07 -41.27
CA LYS A 35 19.16 42.35 -41.77
C LYS A 35 18.92 40.84 -41.89
N ASP A 36 18.24 40.23 -40.93
CA ASP A 36 18.01 38.77 -40.87
C ASP A 36 16.95 38.30 -41.87
N ASN A 37 15.95 39.13 -42.16
CA ASN A 37 14.85 38.82 -43.10
C ASN A 37 15.07 39.43 -44.50
N ARG A 38 16.21 40.09 -44.72
CA ARG A 38 16.57 40.70 -46.00
C ARG A 38 16.93 39.65 -47.03
N ILE A 39 16.32 39.77 -48.21
CA ILE A 39 16.60 38.91 -49.36
C ILE A 39 17.27 39.76 -50.44
N THR A 40 18.56 39.47 -50.65
CA THR A 40 19.37 40.12 -51.67
C THR A 40 19.71 39.13 -52.78
N VAL A 41 19.40 39.47 -54.03
CA VAL A 41 19.74 38.68 -55.21
C VAL A 41 20.58 39.53 -56.14
N LYS A 42 21.77 39.04 -56.50
CA LYS A 42 22.73 39.74 -57.39
C LYS A 42 23.03 41.19 -56.96
N GLY A 43 23.07 41.45 -55.65
CA GLY A 43 23.35 42.78 -55.09
C GLY A 43 22.15 43.73 -55.03
N LYS A 44 20.97 43.31 -55.50
CA LYS A 44 19.71 44.05 -55.40
C LYS A 44 18.92 43.57 -54.17
N ASP A 45 18.50 44.50 -53.31
CA ASP A 45 17.69 44.21 -52.12
C ASP A 45 16.20 44.16 -52.49
N LEU A 46 15.70 42.95 -52.73
CA LEU A 46 14.32 42.74 -53.14
C LEU A 46 13.35 42.97 -51.98
N SER A 47 13.79 42.68 -50.75
CA SER A 47 13.00 42.96 -49.54
C SER A 47 12.74 44.45 -49.37
N ALA A 48 13.75 45.31 -49.60
CA ALA A 48 13.60 46.76 -49.48
C ALA A 48 12.61 47.35 -50.50
N GLU A 49 12.64 46.89 -51.76
CA GLU A 49 11.68 47.32 -52.79
C GLU A 49 10.25 46.89 -52.46
N LEU A 50 10.09 45.65 -51.99
CA LEU A 50 8.79 45.14 -51.57
C LEU A 50 8.28 45.85 -50.31
N MET A 51 9.16 46.22 -49.37
CA MET A 51 8.78 47.00 -48.20
C MET A 51 8.30 48.41 -48.59
N HIS A 52 9.03 49.09 -49.48
CA HIS A 52 8.71 50.44 -49.94
C HIS A 52 7.37 50.50 -50.70
N THR A 53 7.03 49.47 -51.48
CA THR A 53 5.77 49.42 -52.22
C THR A 53 4.58 49.10 -51.32
N ARG A 54 4.76 48.22 -50.31
CA ARG A 54 3.67 47.75 -49.44
C ARG A 54 3.23 48.75 -48.37
N ALA A 55 4.18 49.49 -47.79
CA ALA A 55 3.90 50.51 -46.79
C ALA A 55 4.93 51.65 -46.89
N PRO A 56 4.74 52.59 -47.83
CA PRO A 56 5.69 53.68 -48.04
C PRO A 56 5.73 54.61 -46.83
N GLY A 57 6.94 54.91 -46.35
CA GLY A 57 7.17 55.82 -45.21
C GLY A 57 7.11 55.18 -43.82
N VAL A 58 6.82 53.88 -43.70
CA VAL A 58 6.91 53.14 -42.42
C VAL A 58 8.31 52.59 -42.24
N THR A 59 8.94 52.91 -41.10
CA THR A 59 10.31 52.53 -40.72
C THR A 59 10.35 51.87 -39.34
N GLY A 60 11.53 51.41 -38.91
CA GLY A 60 11.78 50.90 -37.56
C GLY A 60 11.56 51.89 -36.41
N GLU A 61 11.49 53.19 -36.72
CA GLU A 61 11.22 54.25 -35.76
C GLU A 61 9.74 54.64 -35.70
N THR A 62 8.90 54.13 -36.62
CA THR A 62 7.47 54.46 -36.66
C THR A 62 6.74 53.86 -35.44
N PRO A 63 5.97 54.64 -34.67
CA PRO A 63 5.29 54.13 -33.47
C PRO A 63 4.34 52.96 -33.75
N TRP A 64 4.11 52.13 -32.72
CA TRP A 64 3.14 51.04 -32.76
C TRP A 64 1.70 51.53 -32.52
N GLU A 65 0.77 51.07 -33.36
CA GLU A 65 -0.68 51.09 -33.16
C GLU A 65 -1.07 49.81 -32.38
N LYS A 66 -1.50 50.00 -31.14
CA LYS A 66 -1.91 48.93 -30.21
C LYS A 66 -3.39 49.09 -29.92
N ASP A 67 -4.17 48.04 -30.17
CA ASP A 67 -5.62 48.01 -29.99
C ASP A 67 -5.97 46.83 -29.09
N LEU A 68 -6.41 47.12 -27.87
CA LEU A 68 -6.70 46.10 -26.85
C LEU A 68 -8.03 45.37 -27.11
N SER A 69 -8.78 45.72 -28.17
CA SER A 69 -9.97 44.97 -28.57
C SER A 69 -9.66 43.81 -29.53
N ILE A 70 -8.42 43.68 -29.98
CA ILE A 70 -7.99 42.68 -30.95
C ILE A 70 -6.74 41.94 -30.46
N HIS A 71 -6.59 40.70 -30.92
CA HIS A 71 -5.43 39.87 -30.61
C HIS A 71 -4.11 40.62 -30.86
N PRO A 72 -3.15 40.59 -29.92
CA PRO A 72 -1.91 41.36 -30.05
C PRO A 72 -1.11 41.13 -31.34
N LEU A 73 -1.17 39.95 -31.98
CA LEU A 73 -0.53 39.68 -33.28
C LEU A 73 -1.02 40.58 -34.42
N LYS A 74 -2.16 41.25 -34.23
CA LYS A 74 -2.73 42.22 -35.17
C LYS A 74 -2.23 43.65 -34.93
N TRP A 75 -1.48 43.90 -33.86
CA TRP A 75 -0.82 45.19 -33.63
C TRP A 75 0.28 45.40 -34.67
N ARG A 76 0.44 46.66 -35.09
CA ARG A 76 1.28 47.03 -36.25
C ARG A 76 1.77 48.46 -36.09
N ARG A 77 2.75 48.89 -36.89
CA ARG A 77 3.18 50.29 -36.89
C ARG A 77 2.15 51.21 -37.54
N GLN A 78 2.06 52.44 -37.05
CA GLN A 78 1.17 53.46 -37.62
C GLN A 78 1.43 53.63 -39.12
N GLY A 79 0.36 53.68 -39.91
CA GLY A 79 0.46 53.78 -41.37
C GLY A 79 0.58 52.44 -42.11
N MET A 80 0.67 51.31 -41.40
CA MET A 80 0.56 49.96 -42.00
C MET A 80 -0.90 49.61 -42.31
N PRO A 81 -1.27 49.28 -43.56
CA PRO A 81 -2.60 48.76 -43.89
C PRO A 81 -3.00 47.53 -43.06
N LYS A 82 -4.26 47.48 -42.62
CA LYS A 82 -4.76 46.44 -41.70
C LYS A 82 -4.73 45.03 -42.26
N ASP A 83 -4.88 44.90 -43.58
CA ASP A 83 -5.04 43.62 -44.27
C ASP A 83 -3.74 43.11 -44.91
N LEU A 84 -2.60 43.75 -44.61
CA LEU A 84 -1.31 43.29 -45.12
C LEU A 84 -0.90 41.97 -44.45
N PRO A 85 -0.55 40.93 -45.22
CA PRO A 85 -0.04 39.69 -44.64
C PRO A 85 1.39 39.88 -44.10
N ARG A 86 1.66 39.37 -42.90
CA ARG A 86 3.00 39.42 -42.26
C ARG A 86 4.06 38.67 -43.07
N SER A 87 3.65 37.58 -43.70
CA SER A 87 4.49 36.72 -44.53
C SER A 87 3.85 36.52 -45.91
N VAL A 88 4.66 36.59 -46.96
CA VAL A 88 4.22 36.35 -48.34
C VAL A 88 5.03 35.20 -48.93
N HIS A 89 4.35 34.09 -49.22
CA HIS A 89 4.96 32.94 -49.87
C HIS A 89 5.27 33.26 -51.33
N ASN A 90 6.43 32.81 -51.80
CA ASN A 90 6.89 33.02 -53.17
C ASN A 90 6.88 34.49 -53.60
N ALA A 91 7.29 35.40 -52.70
CA ALA A 91 7.07 36.84 -52.82
C ALA A 91 7.80 37.51 -54.00
N PHE A 92 8.81 36.85 -54.57
CA PHE A 92 9.70 37.42 -55.58
C PHE A 92 9.60 36.72 -56.94
N GLY A 93 8.61 35.84 -57.13
CA GLY A 93 8.38 35.15 -58.40
C GLY A 93 9.66 34.54 -58.99
N ASP A 94 9.93 34.87 -60.26
CA ASP A 94 11.10 34.37 -60.99
C ASP A 94 12.44 34.90 -60.47
N GLU A 95 12.46 36.06 -59.78
CA GLU A 95 13.69 36.65 -59.25
C GLU A 95 14.25 35.88 -58.04
N ALA A 96 13.37 35.25 -57.25
CA ALA A 96 13.76 34.32 -56.19
C ALA A 96 12.65 33.28 -55.90
N PRO A 97 12.54 32.21 -56.71
CA PRO A 97 11.46 31.24 -56.60
C PRO A 97 11.41 30.54 -55.24
N GLY A 98 10.20 30.39 -54.70
CA GLY A 98 9.92 29.70 -53.43
C GLY A 98 10.33 30.49 -52.18
N ARG A 99 10.96 31.66 -52.31
CA ARG A 99 11.39 32.45 -51.15
C ARG A 99 10.21 33.12 -50.45
N LEU A 100 10.14 32.92 -49.13
CA LEU A 100 9.21 33.59 -48.23
C LEU A 100 9.74 34.99 -47.91
N PHE A 101 8.90 36.01 -48.09
CA PHE A 101 9.16 37.34 -47.55
C PHE A 101 8.46 37.49 -46.20
N ILE A 102 9.19 37.97 -45.19
CA ILE A 102 8.63 38.34 -43.88
C ILE A 102 8.87 39.84 -43.70
N ASP A 103 7.80 40.63 -43.48
CA ASP A 103 7.95 42.07 -43.30
C ASP A 103 8.45 42.37 -41.87
N PRO A 104 9.71 42.84 -41.70
CA PRO A 104 10.30 43.07 -40.38
C PRO A 104 9.57 44.19 -39.61
N ARG A 105 8.84 45.09 -40.29
CA ARG A 105 8.05 46.16 -39.64
C ARG A 105 6.82 45.63 -38.92
N MET A 106 6.36 44.44 -39.30
CA MET A 106 5.26 43.73 -38.65
C MET A 106 5.75 42.80 -37.55
N LEU A 107 7.05 42.55 -37.41
CA LEU A 107 7.60 41.75 -36.33
C LEU A 107 7.72 42.58 -35.06
N PHE A 108 7.37 42.01 -33.91
CA PHE A 108 7.60 42.70 -32.64
C PHE A 108 9.10 42.84 -32.43
N ASP A 109 9.55 44.07 -32.21
CA ASP A 109 10.94 44.43 -31.99
C ASP A 109 11.09 45.15 -30.65
N CYS A 110 12.31 45.51 -30.25
CA CYS A 110 12.53 46.16 -28.96
C CYS A 110 11.72 47.46 -28.77
N SER A 111 11.39 48.15 -29.87
CA SER A 111 10.66 49.43 -29.85
C SER A 111 9.20 49.29 -29.42
N LEU A 112 8.56 48.13 -29.62
CA LEU A 112 7.21 47.87 -29.11
C LEU A 112 7.21 47.96 -27.59
N PHE A 113 8.07 47.17 -26.94
CA PHE A 113 8.13 47.02 -25.49
C PHE A 113 8.62 48.28 -24.78
N ASP A 114 9.50 49.05 -25.41
CA ASP A 114 9.95 50.34 -24.87
C ASP A 114 8.82 51.37 -24.75
N ASN A 115 7.71 51.19 -25.49
CA ASN A 115 6.61 52.14 -25.60
C ASN A 115 5.26 51.60 -25.08
N MET A 116 5.23 50.51 -24.31
CA MET A 116 3.98 49.97 -23.76
C MET A 116 3.61 50.61 -22.41
N THR A 117 2.32 50.83 -22.18
CA THR A 117 1.73 51.17 -20.87
C THR A 117 1.51 49.91 -20.04
N ASP A 118 1.34 50.06 -18.71
CA ASP A 118 1.13 48.90 -17.84
C ASP A 118 -0.12 48.08 -18.22
N GLU A 119 -1.20 48.75 -18.63
CA GLU A 119 -2.44 48.13 -19.14
C GLU A 119 -2.23 47.34 -20.44
N GLU A 120 -1.50 47.92 -21.40
CA GLU A 120 -1.19 47.23 -22.65
C GLU A 120 -0.35 45.99 -22.41
N ILE A 121 0.51 46.01 -21.38
CA ILE A 121 1.34 44.85 -21.09
C ILE A 121 0.57 43.80 -20.28
N GLU A 122 -0.38 44.20 -19.43
CA GLU A 122 -1.30 43.25 -18.80
C GLU A 122 -2.12 42.51 -19.88
N TYR A 123 -2.71 43.24 -20.83
CA TYR A 123 -3.41 42.65 -21.96
C TYR A 123 -2.51 41.75 -22.82
N PHE A 124 -1.30 42.20 -23.14
CA PHE A 124 -0.35 41.42 -23.92
C PHE A 124 0.12 40.15 -23.18
N ASN A 125 0.11 40.10 -21.85
CA ASN A 125 0.53 38.92 -21.09
C ASN A 125 -0.62 37.97 -20.75
N ASP A 126 -1.84 38.32 -21.13
CA ASP A 126 -2.99 37.52 -20.80
C ASP A 126 -3.02 36.25 -21.67
N GLU A 127 -2.69 35.10 -21.07
CA GLU A 127 -2.50 33.83 -21.78
C GLU A 127 -3.72 33.44 -22.63
N LYS A 128 -4.94 33.75 -22.16
CA LYS A 128 -6.20 33.50 -22.89
C LYS A 128 -6.31 34.30 -24.20
N HIS A 129 -5.56 35.38 -24.39
CA HIS A 129 -5.47 36.09 -25.68
C HIS A 129 -4.48 35.45 -26.67
N TRP A 130 -3.71 34.46 -26.23
CA TRP A 130 -2.71 33.73 -27.02
C TRP A 130 -3.06 32.26 -27.22
N VAL A 131 -4.09 31.75 -26.55
CA VAL A 131 -4.66 30.42 -26.82
C VAL A 131 -5.08 30.37 -28.28
N VAL A 132 -4.35 29.57 -29.05
CA VAL A 132 -4.78 29.17 -30.39
C VAL A 132 -5.90 28.17 -30.17
N PRO A 133 -7.10 28.37 -30.73
CA PRO A 133 -8.15 27.37 -30.62
C PRO A 133 -7.64 26.05 -31.21
N GLY A 134 -7.71 24.99 -30.43
CA GLY A 134 -7.22 23.69 -30.86
C GLY A 134 -8.21 22.98 -31.79
N PRO A 135 -7.88 21.76 -32.20
CA PRO A 135 -8.71 20.98 -33.11
C PRO A 135 -10.12 20.71 -32.56
N GLU A 136 -10.33 20.80 -31.24
CA GLU A 136 -11.59 20.63 -30.53
C GLU A 136 -12.72 21.55 -31.01
N GLU A 137 -12.42 22.73 -31.56
CA GLU A 137 -13.47 23.56 -32.19
C GLU A 137 -14.14 22.86 -33.37
N ARG A 138 -13.46 21.92 -34.04
CA ARG A 138 -14.01 21.12 -35.15
C ARG A 138 -14.80 19.91 -34.66
N ASP A 139 -14.72 19.56 -33.39
CA ASP A 139 -15.32 18.33 -32.86
C ASP A 139 -16.85 18.44 -32.75
N HIS A 140 -17.39 19.66 -32.80
CA HIS A 140 -18.83 19.91 -32.85
C HIS A 140 -19.42 19.84 -34.28
N ILE A 141 -18.59 19.72 -35.32
CA ILE A 141 -19.07 19.59 -36.70
C ILE A 141 -19.57 18.16 -36.91
N THR A 142 -20.82 18.04 -37.33
CA THR A 142 -21.44 16.74 -37.62
C THR A 142 -21.95 16.72 -39.06
N LEU A 143 -21.60 15.68 -39.83
CA LEU A 143 -22.09 15.44 -41.18
C LEU A 143 -23.31 14.52 -41.10
N ASN A 144 -24.49 15.09 -40.90
CA ASN A 144 -25.72 14.34 -40.59
C ASN A 144 -26.67 14.13 -41.76
N ASP A 145 -26.54 14.94 -42.81
CA ASP A 145 -27.44 14.93 -43.95
C ASP A 145 -26.75 14.28 -45.16
N GLU A 146 -27.53 13.53 -45.95
CA GLU A 146 -27.02 12.99 -47.22
C GLU A 146 -26.75 14.15 -48.20
N LEU A 147 -25.71 14.00 -49.01
CA LEU A 147 -25.36 14.95 -50.06
C LEU A 147 -26.46 14.98 -51.13
N GLU A 148 -26.84 16.20 -51.51
CA GLU A 148 -27.80 16.42 -52.59
C GLU A 148 -27.23 15.89 -53.92
N GLY A 149 -27.78 14.76 -54.40
CA GLY A 149 -27.38 14.12 -55.65
C GLY A 149 -26.57 12.83 -55.50
N GLU A 150 -26.18 12.43 -54.29
CA GLU A 150 -25.46 11.18 -54.00
C GLU A 150 -26.11 10.40 -52.83
N PRO A 151 -27.22 9.67 -53.07
CA PRO A 151 -27.95 8.96 -52.03
C PRO A 151 -27.06 7.97 -51.25
N GLY A 152 -27.14 8.02 -49.92
CA GLY A 152 -26.31 7.22 -49.02
C GLY A 152 -24.87 7.70 -48.84
N VAL A 153 -24.52 8.90 -49.32
CA VAL A 153 -23.23 9.56 -49.05
C VAL A 153 -23.47 10.80 -48.20
N TYR A 154 -22.77 10.91 -47.07
CA TYR A 154 -22.91 12.01 -46.10
C TYR A 154 -21.77 13.04 -46.20
N GLY A 155 -20.75 12.75 -47.02
CA GLY A 155 -19.60 13.61 -47.20
C GLY A 155 -18.33 12.85 -47.53
N TYR A 156 -17.26 13.60 -47.72
CA TYR A 156 -15.90 13.11 -47.92
C TYR A 156 -14.98 13.65 -46.83
N LEU A 157 -14.02 12.84 -46.39
CA LEU A 157 -13.09 13.20 -45.32
C LEU A 157 -11.65 12.93 -45.79
N VAL A 158 -10.82 13.96 -45.78
CA VAL A 158 -9.37 13.84 -45.94
C VAL A 158 -8.73 13.89 -44.56
N HIS A 159 -8.05 12.81 -44.19
CA HIS A 159 -7.34 12.68 -42.92
C HIS A 159 -5.84 12.60 -43.20
N VAL A 160 -5.06 13.43 -42.49
CA VAL A 160 -3.59 13.42 -42.56
C VAL A 160 -3.05 12.95 -41.20
N ASN A 161 -2.55 11.72 -41.15
CA ASN A 161 -1.91 11.18 -39.96
C ASN A 161 -0.42 11.57 -39.97
N ARG A 162 -0.06 12.54 -39.13
CA ARG A 162 1.32 13.05 -39.00
C ARG A 162 2.12 12.36 -37.90
N GLY A 163 1.59 11.29 -37.31
CA GLY A 163 2.17 10.63 -36.13
C GLY A 163 1.93 11.40 -34.84
N ARG A 164 2.09 10.72 -33.70
CA ARG A 164 2.10 11.38 -32.40
C ARG A 164 3.47 12.01 -32.19
N LYS A 165 3.51 13.34 -32.08
CA LYS A 165 4.77 14.04 -31.80
C LYS A 165 4.54 15.26 -30.93
N GLU A 166 5.47 15.46 -30.01
CA GLU A 166 5.56 16.69 -29.26
C GLU A 166 5.92 17.83 -30.23
N LEU A 167 4.96 18.71 -30.48
CA LEU A 167 5.21 19.96 -31.18
C LEU A 167 5.47 21.05 -30.16
N ASN A 168 6.29 22.02 -30.56
CA ASN A 168 6.51 23.25 -29.79
C ASN A 168 7.16 23.06 -28.41
N ASN A 169 8.23 22.26 -28.33
CA ASN A 169 9.10 22.24 -27.15
C ASN A 169 10.17 23.36 -27.28
N PRO A 170 10.22 24.37 -26.40
CA PRO A 170 11.16 25.47 -26.54
C PRO A 170 12.61 25.02 -26.29
N PRO A 171 13.59 25.34 -27.18
CA PRO A 171 14.99 24.96 -26.96
C PRO A 171 15.59 25.64 -25.72
N ALA A 172 16.46 24.93 -25.01
CA ALA A 172 17.18 25.45 -23.85
C ALA A 172 18.03 26.69 -24.22
N GLY A 173 17.89 27.79 -23.47
CA GLY A 173 18.70 29.01 -23.64
C GLY A 173 17.98 30.24 -24.20
N ARG A 174 16.63 30.30 -24.17
CA ARG A 174 15.88 31.48 -24.61
C ARG A 174 16.19 32.72 -23.76
N PRO A 175 16.33 33.93 -24.37
CA PRO A 175 16.51 35.16 -23.62
C PRO A 175 15.27 35.51 -22.79
N ARG A 176 15.48 35.81 -21.52
CA ARG A 176 14.49 36.25 -20.55
C ARG A 176 14.70 37.73 -20.24
N TYR A 177 13.64 38.51 -20.22
CA TYR A 177 13.63 39.96 -20.06
C TYR A 177 12.75 40.36 -18.88
N LYS A 178 13.33 40.95 -17.84
CA LYS A 178 12.59 41.41 -16.67
C LYS A 178 12.01 42.80 -16.91
N ARG A 179 10.69 42.93 -16.84
CA ARG A 179 9.93 44.18 -16.93
C ARG A 179 10.09 45.01 -15.65
N LYS A 180 9.69 46.29 -15.75
CA LYS A 180 9.69 47.25 -14.62
C LYS A 180 8.78 46.82 -13.46
N ASP A 181 7.72 46.07 -13.72
CA ASP A 181 6.82 45.48 -12.71
C ASP A 181 7.36 44.19 -12.10
N GLY A 182 8.57 43.76 -12.49
CA GLY A 182 9.22 42.55 -11.99
C GLY A 182 8.89 41.27 -12.75
N LYS A 183 7.93 41.27 -13.68
CA LYS A 183 7.56 40.09 -14.49
C LYS A 183 8.60 39.81 -15.57
N ILE A 184 8.84 38.55 -15.89
CA ILE A 184 9.87 38.13 -16.86
C ILE A 184 9.21 37.69 -18.18
N LEU A 185 9.50 38.39 -19.28
CA LEU A 185 9.13 38.05 -20.65
C LEU A 185 10.19 37.12 -21.26
N THR A 186 9.80 36.07 -21.97
CA THR A 186 10.72 35.23 -22.75
C THR A 186 10.52 35.53 -24.23
N TRP A 187 11.59 35.76 -25.00
CA TRP A 187 11.44 36.13 -26.41
C TRP A 187 11.27 34.91 -27.34
N ASN A 188 10.42 35.08 -28.36
CA ASN A 188 9.90 34.16 -29.40
C ASN A 188 8.70 33.26 -29.03
N ASP A 189 7.55 33.96 -28.89
CA ASP A 189 6.16 33.50 -29.08
C ASP A 189 5.53 32.60 -27.99
N PRO A 190 4.50 33.07 -27.26
CA PRO A 190 3.75 32.25 -26.30
C PRO A 190 2.99 31.08 -26.96
N ARG A 191 2.82 31.06 -28.29
CA ARG A 191 2.29 29.89 -29.02
C ARG A 191 3.25 28.69 -29.05
N LEU A 192 4.49 28.85 -28.54
CA LEU A 192 5.47 27.77 -28.44
C LEU A 192 5.75 27.32 -26.98
N ASP A 193 4.98 27.81 -26.01
CA ASP A 193 5.19 27.53 -24.59
C ASP A 193 4.13 26.58 -23.99
N ALA A 194 3.13 26.16 -24.77
CA ALA A 194 2.31 25.00 -24.42
C ALA A 194 2.87 23.78 -25.16
N PRO A 195 3.41 22.75 -24.46
CA PRO A 195 3.67 21.47 -25.09
C PRO A 195 2.34 20.95 -25.63
N TYR A 196 2.17 21.02 -26.95
CA TYR A 196 1.03 20.43 -27.62
C TYR A 196 1.50 19.12 -28.21
N TRP A 197 0.92 18.04 -27.70
CA TRP A 197 1.02 16.75 -28.34
C TRP A 197 0.13 16.79 -29.56
N GLN A 198 0.76 16.83 -30.74
CA GLN A 198 0.04 16.56 -31.96
C GLN A 198 -0.37 15.09 -31.94
N GLU A 199 -1.66 14.82 -32.00
CA GLU A 199 -2.23 13.48 -32.02
C GLU A 199 -2.58 13.05 -33.46
N CYS A 200 -2.74 11.75 -33.67
CA CYS A 200 -2.87 11.16 -35.00
C CYS A 200 -4.13 11.65 -35.76
N GLY A 201 -5.20 12.01 -35.05
CA GLY A 201 -6.46 12.51 -35.59
C GLY A 201 -6.54 14.02 -35.78
N ASP A 202 -5.47 14.78 -35.50
CA ASP A 202 -5.54 16.25 -35.46
C ASP A 202 -5.93 16.91 -36.79
N SER A 203 -5.47 16.33 -37.90
CA SER A 203 -5.63 16.90 -39.23
C SER A 203 -6.74 16.20 -40.02
N MET A 204 -7.95 16.68 -39.84
CA MET A 204 -9.15 16.24 -40.57
C MET A 204 -9.78 17.40 -41.36
N PHE A 205 -10.18 17.12 -42.60
CA PHE A 205 -10.79 18.08 -43.51
C PHE A 205 -11.99 17.46 -44.21
N THR A 206 -13.16 18.08 -44.07
CA THR A 206 -14.43 17.59 -44.64
C THR A 206 -14.76 18.31 -45.94
N TYR A 207 -15.36 17.57 -46.88
CA TYR A 207 -15.77 18.07 -48.19
C TYR A 207 -17.16 17.54 -48.55
N LEU A 208 -17.93 18.33 -49.29
CA LEU A 208 -19.29 17.99 -49.74
C LEU A 208 -19.33 17.48 -51.19
N ASN A 209 -18.19 17.31 -51.83
CA ASN A 209 -18.08 16.67 -53.14
C ASN A 209 -16.74 15.94 -53.29
N GLU A 210 -16.72 14.90 -54.13
CA GLU A 210 -15.53 14.04 -54.30
C GLU A 210 -14.38 14.77 -54.98
N GLN A 211 -14.68 15.69 -55.92
CA GLN A 211 -13.65 16.36 -56.71
C GLN A 211 -12.74 17.23 -55.83
N GLU A 212 -13.32 18.09 -55.00
CA GLU A 212 -12.59 18.92 -54.04
C GLU A 212 -11.84 18.06 -53.02
N ALA A 213 -12.45 16.96 -52.57
CA ALA A 213 -11.81 16.03 -51.64
C ALA A 213 -10.56 15.36 -52.26
N ARG A 214 -10.62 15.00 -53.55
CA ARG A 214 -9.48 14.45 -54.30
C ARG A 214 -8.40 15.49 -54.55
N GLU A 215 -8.77 16.71 -54.92
CA GLU A 215 -7.82 17.83 -55.07
C GLU A 215 -7.10 18.12 -53.74
N ALA A 216 -7.84 18.11 -52.63
CA ALA A 216 -7.28 18.26 -51.30
C ALA A 216 -6.37 17.09 -50.90
N PHE A 217 -6.76 15.85 -51.20
CA PHE A 217 -5.94 14.66 -50.96
C PHE A 217 -4.59 14.75 -51.70
N GLU A 218 -4.60 15.05 -53.01
CA GLU A 218 -3.37 15.19 -53.79
C GLU A 218 -2.51 16.37 -53.30
N ASN A 219 -3.14 17.47 -52.86
CA ASN A 219 -2.41 18.56 -52.25
C ASN A 219 -1.75 18.12 -50.94
N GLN A 220 -2.47 17.47 -50.01
CA GLN A 220 -1.91 17.02 -48.73
C GLN A 220 -0.80 15.98 -48.90
N LYS A 221 -0.94 15.10 -49.89
CA LYS A 221 0.08 14.13 -50.29
C LYS A 221 1.42 14.77 -50.66
N LEU A 222 1.40 15.93 -51.34
CA LEU A 222 2.60 16.72 -51.64
C LEU A 222 3.22 17.39 -50.40
N HIS A 223 2.49 17.46 -49.29
CA HIS A 223 2.86 18.15 -48.05
C HIS A 223 3.09 17.18 -46.86
N LEU A 224 3.39 15.91 -47.17
CA LEU A 224 3.98 14.97 -46.23
C LEU A 224 5.49 15.15 -46.26
N TYR A 225 6.08 15.58 -45.13
CA TYR A 225 7.47 16.05 -45.08
C TYR A 225 8.40 15.13 -44.28
N ASP A 226 7.85 14.23 -43.47
CA ASP A 226 8.62 13.30 -42.64
C ASP A 226 8.32 11.84 -42.99
N LEU A 227 9.23 10.93 -42.62
CA LEU A 227 8.95 9.50 -42.58
C LEU A 227 7.81 9.22 -41.57
N ASN A 228 7.08 8.13 -41.81
CA ASN A 228 5.96 7.70 -40.99
C ASN A 228 4.81 8.72 -40.94
N GLN A 229 4.44 9.29 -42.10
CA GLN A 229 3.23 10.09 -42.27
C GLN A 229 2.35 9.44 -43.34
N GLU A 230 1.03 9.60 -43.22
CA GLU A 230 0.09 9.14 -44.25
C GLU A 230 -1.08 10.10 -44.43
N VAL A 231 -1.71 10.02 -45.60
CA VAL A 231 -2.96 10.70 -45.92
C VAL A 231 -3.95 9.68 -46.46
N ARG A 232 -5.21 9.80 -46.03
CA ARG A 232 -6.32 8.94 -46.46
C ARG A 232 -7.50 9.79 -46.90
N LEU A 233 -8.15 9.37 -47.98
CA LEU A 233 -9.42 9.92 -48.45
C LEU A 233 -10.52 8.90 -48.16
N TYR A 234 -11.52 9.32 -47.40
CA TYR A 234 -12.69 8.52 -47.06
C TYR A 234 -13.96 9.06 -47.72
N ARG A 235 -14.84 8.15 -48.15
CA ARG A 235 -16.25 8.41 -48.44
C ARG A 235 -17.10 7.96 -47.25
N LEU A 236 -17.98 8.83 -46.78
CA LEU A 236 -18.81 8.58 -45.60
C LEU A 236 -20.20 8.10 -46.02
N THR A 237 -20.62 6.93 -45.55
CA THR A 237 -21.89 6.27 -45.88
C THR A 237 -22.90 6.25 -44.75
N LYS A 238 -22.56 6.88 -43.62
CA LYS A 238 -23.48 7.15 -42.50
C LYS A 238 -23.08 8.47 -41.82
N PRO A 239 -23.97 9.05 -40.99
CA PRO A 239 -23.64 10.23 -40.21
C PRO A 239 -22.39 10.04 -39.34
N ILE A 240 -21.53 11.06 -39.26
CA ILE A 240 -20.36 11.02 -38.39
C ILE A 240 -20.15 12.37 -37.70
N ASN A 241 -19.84 12.30 -36.41
CA ASN A 241 -19.35 13.42 -35.61
C ASN A 241 -17.82 13.47 -35.71
N LEU A 242 -17.25 14.64 -36.00
CA LEU A 242 -15.79 14.75 -36.17
C LEU A 242 -15.03 14.55 -34.85
N GLY A 243 -15.60 14.88 -33.69
CA GLY A 243 -15.01 14.54 -32.39
C GLY A 243 -14.87 13.04 -32.17
N ASP A 244 -15.92 12.27 -32.47
CA ASP A 244 -15.88 10.81 -32.38
C ASP A 244 -14.86 10.20 -33.37
N ALA A 245 -14.83 10.74 -34.61
CA ALA A 245 -13.85 10.35 -35.61
C ALA A 245 -12.42 10.66 -35.15
N ARG A 246 -12.19 11.83 -34.52
CA ARG A 246 -10.89 12.21 -33.97
C ARG A 246 -10.46 11.28 -32.85
N ALA A 247 -11.35 11.00 -31.90
CA ALA A 247 -11.06 10.11 -30.77
C ALA A 247 -10.61 8.74 -31.26
N TRP A 248 -11.29 8.19 -32.27
CA TRP A 248 -10.86 6.96 -32.93
C TRP A 248 -9.51 7.11 -33.63
N LEU A 249 -9.34 8.13 -34.48
CA LEU A 249 -8.09 8.34 -35.22
C LEU A 249 -6.88 8.62 -34.30
N ASN A 250 -7.10 9.15 -33.10
CA ASN A 250 -6.09 9.35 -32.06
C ASN A 250 -5.58 8.04 -31.46
N SER A 251 -6.36 6.95 -31.53
CA SER A 251 -5.87 5.58 -31.26
C SER A 251 -4.99 5.01 -32.38
N ASP A 252 -4.70 5.83 -33.40
CA ASP A 252 -3.83 5.51 -34.52
C ASP A 252 -4.34 4.36 -35.41
N HIS A 253 -5.67 4.30 -35.54
CA HIS A 253 -6.38 3.39 -36.43
C HIS A 253 -7.07 4.15 -37.56
N PRO A 254 -7.10 3.62 -38.80
CA PRO A 254 -7.90 4.20 -39.86
C PRO A 254 -9.39 4.02 -39.56
N LEU A 255 -10.23 4.92 -40.09
CA LEU A 255 -11.68 4.77 -40.01
C LEU A 255 -12.11 3.54 -40.82
N ARG A 256 -13.13 2.85 -40.30
CA ARG A 256 -13.63 1.58 -40.86
C ARG A 256 -15.06 1.70 -41.36
N GLU A 257 -15.39 1.00 -42.43
CA GLU A 257 -16.73 1.01 -43.02
C GLU A 257 -17.81 0.52 -42.02
N LYS A 258 -17.58 -0.63 -41.36
CA LYS A 258 -18.57 -1.21 -40.42
C LYS A 258 -18.84 -0.31 -39.20
N GLU A 259 -17.78 0.25 -38.62
CA GLU A 259 -17.86 0.99 -37.35
C GLU A 259 -18.16 2.48 -37.56
N HIS A 260 -17.65 3.07 -38.64
CA HIS A 260 -17.68 4.53 -38.88
C HIS A 260 -18.39 4.91 -40.18
N GLY A 261 -18.80 3.95 -41.02
CA GLY A 261 -19.33 4.22 -42.36
C GLY A 261 -18.30 4.87 -43.27
N ALA A 262 -17.00 4.72 -42.99
CA ALA A 262 -15.94 5.34 -43.77
C ALA A 262 -15.31 4.31 -44.71
N ILE A 263 -15.53 4.48 -46.01
CA ILE A 263 -14.89 3.67 -47.06
C ILE A 263 -13.64 4.41 -47.52
N THR A 264 -12.47 3.78 -47.42
CA THR A 264 -11.23 4.37 -47.94
C THR A 264 -11.25 4.33 -49.47
N LEU A 265 -11.24 5.50 -50.11
CA LEU A 265 -11.16 5.64 -51.57
C LEU A 265 -9.71 5.65 -52.07
N ASP A 266 -8.81 6.29 -51.32
CA ASP A 266 -7.39 6.37 -51.65
C ASP A 266 -6.55 6.59 -50.38
N ALA A 267 -5.30 6.17 -50.41
CA ALA A 267 -4.36 6.30 -49.31
C ALA A 267 -2.91 6.35 -49.79
N PHE A 268 -2.11 7.22 -49.19
CA PHE A 268 -0.69 7.35 -49.50
C PHE A 268 0.12 7.56 -48.22
N GLY A 269 1.27 6.90 -48.12
CA GLY A 269 2.18 7.04 -46.99
C GLY A 269 3.61 7.34 -47.43
N THR A 270 4.36 8.04 -46.58
CA THR A 270 5.80 8.27 -46.79
C THR A 270 6.64 7.04 -46.45
N GLY A 271 6.05 6.02 -45.82
CA GLY A 271 6.72 4.79 -45.41
C GLY A 271 7.66 5.00 -44.22
N GLN A 272 8.46 3.98 -43.94
CA GLN A 272 9.48 3.99 -42.88
C GLN A 272 10.88 3.86 -43.47
N TYR A 273 11.93 4.00 -42.64
CA TYR A 273 13.33 3.95 -43.09
C TYR A 273 13.66 2.69 -43.91
N GLU A 274 12.99 1.57 -43.62
CA GLU A 274 13.21 0.29 -44.31
C GLU A 274 12.18 0.01 -45.43
N ASN A 275 11.09 0.77 -45.52
CA ASN A 275 10.03 0.57 -46.52
C ASN A 275 9.42 1.92 -46.96
N PRO A 276 10.15 2.74 -47.74
CA PRO A 276 9.70 4.05 -48.17
C PRO A 276 8.51 3.95 -49.14
N GLY A 277 7.51 4.81 -48.97
CA GLY A 277 6.29 4.85 -49.79
C GLY A 277 5.15 3.92 -49.32
N ALA A 278 5.36 3.09 -48.29
CA ALA A 278 4.31 2.30 -47.66
C ALA A 278 3.42 3.15 -46.74
N LEU A 279 2.22 2.64 -46.41
CA LEU A 279 1.38 3.23 -45.35
C LEU A 279 2.07 3.13 -43.98
N ARG A 280 1.66 4.01 -43.07
CA ARG A 280 2.27 4.14 -41.74
C ARG A 280 1.97 2.89 -40.88
N LEU A 281 2.96 2.40 -40.11
CA LEU A 281 2.65 1.49 -38.99
C LEU A 281 2.28 2.34 -37.75
N PRO A 282 1.23 1.96 -36.99
CA PRO A 282 0.80 2.70 -35.78
C PRO A 282 1.92 2.89 -34.74
N GLN A 283 1.92 4.01 -34.02
CA GLN A 283 3.00 4.53 -33.19
C GLN A 283 2.81 4.40 -31.67
N GLN A 284 1.58 4.26 -31.10
CA GLN A 284 1.23 3.70 -29.75
C GLN A 284 -0.15 4.14 -29.16
N PRO A 285 -0.72 3.50 -28.08
CA PRO A 285 -0.09 2.61 -27.09
C PRO A 285 -0.24 1.13 -27.36
N ALA A 286 0.72 0.42 -26.78
CA ALA A 286 0.59 -0.99 -26.45
C ALA A 286 -0.67 -1.21 -25.60
N PRO A 287 -1.18 -2.45 -25.59
CA PRO A 287 -2.26 -2.84 -24.70
C PRO A 287 -1.99 -2.32 -23.27
N ASP A 288 -3.04 -1.92 -22.57
CA ASP A 288 -2.94 -1.59 -21.14
C ASP A 288 -2.45 -2.82 -20.34
N GLU A 289 -2.16 -2.67 -19.05
CA GLU A 289 -1.62 -3.77 -18.23
C GLU A 289 -2.54 -5.01 -18.32
N ASP A 290 -3.85 -4.81 -18.24
CA ASP A 290 -4.87 -5.87 -18.35
C ASP A 290 -4.96 -6.51 -19.74
N GLU A 291 -4.72 -5.75 -20.82
CA GLU A 291 -4.67 -6.27 -22.18
C GLU A 291 -3.32 -6.92 -22.51
N ARG A 292 -2.21 -6.44 -21.92
CA ARG A 292 -0.89 -7.07 -22.04
C ARG A 292 -0.87 -8.39 -21.31
N ASP A 293 -1.46 -8.43 -20.13
CA ASP A 293 -1.61 -9.64 -19.34
C ASP A 293 -2.53 -10.60 -20.07
N ARG A 294 -3.69 -10.18 -20.60
CA ARG A 294 -4.53 -11.05 -21.44
C ARG A 294 -3.82 -11.55 -22.70
N ILE A 295 -3.07 -10.71 -23.42
CA ILE A 295 -2.35 -11.13 -24.63
C ILE A 295 -1.15 -12.03 -24.27
N ALA A 296 -0.47 -11.79 -23.15
CA ALA A 296 0.61 -12.64 -22.66
C ALA A 296 0.09 -13.99 -22.15
N GLU A 297 -1.03 -14.00 -21.43
CA GLU A 297 -1.76 -15.19 -21.01
C GLU A 297 -2.28 -15.96 -22.22
N GLU A 298 -2.88 -15.30 -23.21
CA GLU A 298 -3.38 -15.95 -24.42
C GLU A 298 -2.24 -16.46 -25.31
N ALA A 299 -1.12 -15.74 -25.42
CA ALA A 299 0.07 -16.20 -26.14
C ALA A 299 0.79 -17.34 -25.41
N TYR A 300 0.88 -17.28 -24.07
CA TYR A 300 1.36 -18.38 -23.23
C TYR A 300 0.46 -19.59 -23.42
N TRP A 301 -0.86 -19.42 -23.28
CA TRP A 301 -1.87 -20.44 -23.49
C TRP A 301 -1.72 -21.11 -24.86
N ASN A 302 -1.67 -20.32 -25.93
CA ASN A 302 -1.52 -20.82 -27.31
C ASN A 302 -0.14 -21.43 -27.60
N SER A 303 0.88 -21.19 -26.76
CA SER A 303 2.20 -21.82 -26.89
C SER A 303 2.27 -23.22 -26.29
N LEU A 304 1.33 -23.56 -25.41
CA LEU A 304 1.24 -24.86 -24.76
C LEU A 304 0.65 -25.91 -25.71
N THR A 305 1.08 -27.15 -25.53
CA THR A 305 0.47 -28.30 -26.19
C THR A 305 -0.96 -28.53 -25.67
N PRO A 306 -1.85 -29.19 -26.44
CA PRO A 306 -3.19 -29.53 -25.98
C PRO A 306 -3.21 -30.31 -24.66
N GLU A 307 -2.21 -31.15 -24.42
CA GLU A 307 -2.04 -31.89 -23.16
C GLU A 307 -1.69 -30.96 -21.98
N GLU A 308 -0.80 -29.98 -22.18
CA GLU A 308 -0.43 -28.97 -21.17
C GLU A 308 -1.60 -28.01 -20.87
N GLN A 309 -2.35 -27.60 -21.90
CA GLN A 309 -3.58 -26.83 -21.73
C GLN A 309 -4.63 -27.61 -20.94
N GLN A 310 -4.85 -28.89 -21.27
CA GLN A 310 -5.77 -29.74 -20.51
C GLN A 310 -5.33 -29.91 -19.06
N GLN A 311 -4.03 -30.00 -18.80
CA GLN A 311 -3.51 -30.13 -17.45
C GLN A 311 -3.69 -28.84 -16.64
N ILE A 312 -3.42 -27.66 -17.21
CA ILE A 312 -3.67 -26.39 -16.52
C ILE A 312 -5.16 -26.15 -16.28
N LEU A 313 -6.04 -26.43 -17.25
CA LEU A 313 -7.49 -26.34 -17.03
C LEU A 313 -7.95 -27.32 -15.94
N HIS A 314 -7.40 -28.54 -15.94
CA HIS A 314 -7.69 -29.52 -14.90
C HIS A 314 -7.19 -29.04 -13.53
N ASP A 315 -6.02 -28.42 -13.45
CA ASP A 315 -5.46 -27.88 -12.22
C ASP A 315 -6.25 -26.64 -11.74
N GLN A 316 -6.67 -25.74 -12.65
CA GLN A 316 -7.57 -24.63 -12.34
C GLN A 316 -8.93 -25.13 -11.84
N ASP A 317 -9.58 -26.05 -12.56
CA ASP A 317 -10.82 -26.70 -12.12
C ASP A 317 -10.65 -27.40 -10.76
N TYR A 318 -9.46 -27.94 -10.48
CA TYR A 318 -9.13 -28.57 -9.20
C TYR A 318 -9.01 -27.53 -8.09
N TYR A 319 -8.27 -26.44 -8.29
CA TYR A 319 -8.09 -25.38 -7.30
C TYR A 319 -9.38 -24.58 -7.07
N GLU A 320 -10.17 -24.29 -8.10
CA GLU A 320 -11.48 -23.65 -7.95
C GLU A 320 -12.44 -24.52 -7.12
N LYS A 321 -12.49 -25.84 -7.38
CA LYS A 321 -13.27 -26.77 -6.56
C LYS A 321 -12.74 -26.85 -5.14
N LEU A 322 -11.42 -26.86 -4.96
CA LEU A 322 -10.79 -26.92 -3.66
C LEU A 322 -11.09 -25.64 -2.84
N GLU A 323 -11.02 -24.46 -3.46
CA GLU A 323 -11.42 -23.18 -2.86
C GLU A 323 -12.90 -23.16 -2.50
N GLU A 324 -13.78 -23.66 -3.38
CA GLU A 324 -15.21 -23.78 -3.09
C GLU A 324 -15.46 -24.74 -1.91
N GLU A 325 -14.80 -25.90 -1.87
CA GLU A 325 -14.86 -26.83 -0.74
C GLU A 325 -14.38 -26.19 0.56
N ARG A 326 -13.25 -25.49 0.53
CA ARG A 326 -12.67 -24.77 1.67
C ARG A 326 -13.57 -23.62 2.13
N TRP A 327 -14.18 -22.89 1.21
CA TRP A 327 -15.17 -21.87 1.52
C TRP A 327 -16.40 -22.46 2.23
N GLN A 328 -16.91 -23.60 1.76
CA GLN A 328 -18.01 -24.31 2.41
C GLN A 328 -17.64 -24.79 3.82
N ILE A 329 -16.39 -25.21 4.03
CA ILE A 329 -15.87 -25.57 5.36
C ILE A 329 -15.86 -24.32 6.26
N ASN A 330 -15.35 -23.19 5.76
CA ASN A 330 -15.33 -21.92 6.49
C ASN A 330 -16.75 -21.45 6.88
N GLN A 331 -17.73 -21.61 6.00
CA GLN A 331 -19.13 -21.30 6.33
C GLN A 331 -19.64 -22.14 7.51
N LYS A 332 -19.36 -23.44 7.53
CA LYS A 332 -19.76 -24.32 8.65
C LYS A 332 -19.08 -23.92 9.95
N ARG A 333 -17.83 -23.47 9.89
CA ARG A 333 -17.10 -22.96 11.05
C ARG A 333 -17.71 -21.66 11.58
N CYS A 334 -18.13 -20.73 10.73
CA CYS A 334 -18.75 -19.48 11.17
C CYS A 334 -19.96 -19.73 12.08
N ASP A 335 -20.78 -20.74 11.77
CA ASP A 335 -21.91 -21.15 12.63
C ASP A 335 -21.44 -21.66 14.02
N ALA A 336 -20.27 -22.30 14.08
CA ALA A 336 -19.70 -22.78 15.34
C ALA A 336 -19.02 -21.67 16.16
N LEU A 337 -18.45 -20.66 15.50
CA LEU A 337 -17.78 -19.53 16.15
C LEU A 337 -18.73 -18.69 17.02
N GLU A 338 -20.05 -18.71 16.78
CA GLU A 338 -21.02 -18.06 17.68
C GLU A 338 -20.91 -18.58 19.13
N ARG A 339 -20.73 -19.89 19.32
CA ARG A 339 -20.54 -20.49 20.65
C ARG A 339 -19.19 -20.12 21.27
N PHE A 340 -18.19 -19.91 20.41
CA PHE A 340 -16.89 -19.42 20.84
C PHE A 340 -16.98 -17.97 21.35
N PHE A 341 -17.78 -17.11 20.72
CA PHE A 341 -18.02 -15.75 21.20
C PHE A 341 -18.82 -15.71 22.52
N GLU A 342 -19.66 -16.70 22.78
CA GLU A 342 -20.29 -16.87 24.10
C GLU A 342 -19.24 -17.19 25.18
N ARG A 343 -18.21 -17.99 24.85
CA ARG A 343 -17.10 -18.33 25.76
C ARG A 343 -16.24 -17.10 26.07
N PHE A 344 -15.85 -16.33 25.06
CA PHE A 344 -14.99 -15.16 25.21
C PHE A 344 -15.82 -13.88 25.28
N ASN A 345 -16.72 -13.83 26.26
CA ASN A 345 -17.53 -12.67 26.52
C ASN A 345 -16.74 -11.62 27.30
N ILE A 346 -16.43 -10.51 26.63
CA ILE A 346 -15.66 -9.42 27.21
C ILE A 346 -16.31 -8.81 28.46
N ASP A 347 -17.64 -8.75 28.50
CA ASP A 347 -18.35 -8.20 29.64
C ASP A 347 -18.23 -9.12 30.85
N GLU A 348 -18.30 -10.43 30.65
CA GLU A 348 -18.11 -11.39 31.73
C GLU A 348 -16.68 -11.33 32.27
N TYR A 349 -15.69 -11.29 31.39
CA TYR A 349 -14.28 -11.27 31.77
C TYR A 349 -13.90 -10.01 32.57
N ILE A 350 -14.37 -8.83 32.16
CA ILE A 350 -14.13 -7.59 32.91
C ILE A 350 -14.92 -7.57 34.22
N ASN A 351 -16.12 -8.13 34.25
CA ASN A 351 -16.89 -8.24 35.49
C ASN A 351 -16.20 -9.17 36.51
N GLN A 352 -15.53 -10.23 36.07
CA GLN A 352 -14.72 -11.07 36.97
C GLN A 352 -13.60 -10.25 37.64
N HIS A 353 -12.90 -9.41 36.87
CA HIS A 353 -11.88 -8.50 37.42
C HIS A 353 -12.47 -7.48 38.41
N LEU A 354 -13.65 -6.95 38.12
CA LEU A 354 -14.38 -6.09 39.05
C LEU A 354 -14.74 -6.82 40.35
N GLN A 355 -15.22 -8.07 40.28
CA GLN A 355 -15.53 -8.85 41.48
C GLN A 355 -14.28 -9.12 42.31
N ALA A 356 -13.16 -9.50 41.69
CA ALA A 356 -11.89 -9.70 42.39
C ALA A 356 -11.45 -8.42 43.13
N ALA A 357 -11.54 -7.25 42.49
CA ALA A 357 -11.24 -5.97 43.14
C ALA A 357 -12.20 -5.65 44.31
N LEU A 358 -13.48 -6.00 44.19
CA LEU A 358 -14.46 -5.83 45.26
C LEU A 358 -14.20 -6.75 46.46
N GLU A 359 -13.78 -7.99 46.20
CA GLU A 359 -13.41 -8.97 47.22
C GLU A 359 -12.15 -8.54 47.97
N GLU A 360 -11.11 -8.10 47.26
CA GLU A 360 -9.88 -7.57 47.86
C GLU A 360 -10.16 -6.36 48.76
N ALA A 361 -10.99 -5.43 48.29
CA ALA A 361 -11.42 -4.28 49.08
C ALA A 361 -12.28 -4.65 50.31
N ALA A 362 -12.95 -5.81 50.28
CA ALA A 362 -13.74 -6.32 51.40
C ALA A 362 -12.88 -7.08 52.42
N GLU A 363 -11.81 -7.75 51.98
CA GLU A 363 -10.85 -8.43 52.86
C GLU A 363 -10.02 -7.46 53.70
N ASP A 364 -9.55 -6.36 53.11
CA ASP A 364 -8.87 -5.27 53.84
C ASP A 364 -9.55 -3.90 53.61
N PRO A 365 -10.62 -3.58 54.36
CA PRO A 365 -11.34 -2.31 54.23
C PRO A 365 -10.52 -1.07 54.59
N ASP A 366 -9.37 -1.22 55.25
CA ASP A 366 -8.49 -0.12 55.62
C ASP A 366 -7.47 0.20 54.50
N ASP A 367 -7.34 -0.65 53.47
CA ASP A 367 -6.58 -0.36 52.25
C ASP A 367 -7.34 0.64 51.37
N VAL A 368 -7.01 1.92 51.56
CA VAL A 368 -7.58 3.04 50.81
C VAL A 368 -7.37 2.89 49.29
N SER A 369 -6.27 2.26 48.85
CA SER A 369 -5.96 2.06 47.44
C SER A 369 -6.87 0.98 46.83
N ALA A 370 -7.01 -0.18 47.48
CA ALA A 370 -7.89 -1.25 47.03
C ALA A 370 -9.36 -0.79 46.98
N VAL A 371 -9.84 -0.14 48.04
CA VAL A 371 -11.21 0.41 48.12
C VAL A 371 -11.46 1.47 47.04
N HIS A 372 -10.49 2.35 46.79
CA HIS A 372 -10.62 3.36 45.74
C HIS A 372 -10.66 2.73 44.34
N TYR A 373 -9.81 1.74 44.08
CA TYR A 373 -9.75 1.03 42.81
C TYR A 373 -11.04 0.26 42.52
N ALA A 374 -11.55 -0.51 43.50
CA ALA A 374 -12.81 -1.24 43.39
C ALA A 374 -14.00 -0.32 43.12
N LYS A 375 -14.03 0.85 43.80
CA LYS A 375 -15.05 1.88 43.56
C LYS A 375 -14.96 2.45 42.14
N LYS A 376 -13.75 2.77 41.68
CA LYS A 376 -13.52 3.30 40.32
C LYS A 376 -14.03 2.30 39.27
N LEU A 377 -13.63 1.03 39.37
CA LEU A 377 -14.09 -0.02 38.45
C LEU A 377 -15.61 -0.20 38.49
N SER A 378 -16.23 -0.14 39.67
CA SER A 378 -17.70 -0.26 39.82
C SER A 378 -18.46 0.84 39.08
N GLU A 379 -17.88 2.04 38.95
CA GLU A 379 -18.47 3.18 38.24
C GLU A 379 -18.19 3.11 36.73
N GLU A 380 -17.02 2.63 36.33
CA GLU A 380 -16.54 2.64 34.94
C GLU A 380 -17.02 1.43 34.12
N VAL A 381 -16.88 0.20 34.65
CA VAL A 381 -17.18 -1.06 33.93
C VAL A 381 -18.59 -1.10 33.30
N PRO A 382 -19.68 -0.67 33.98
CA PRO A 382 -21.03 -0.74 33.41
C PRO A 382 -21.26 0.15 32.19
N VAL A 383 -20.46 1.21 32.01
CA VAL A 383 -20.62 2.19 30.93
C VAL A 383 -19.47 2.17 29.92
N MET A 384 -18.48 1.30 30.13
CA MET A 384 -17.28 1.22 29.31
C MET A 384 -17.60 0.70 27.89
N PRO A 385 -17.23 1.42 26.82
CA PRO A 385 -17.39 0.96 25.44
C PRO A 385 -16.43 -0.19 25.10
N LEU A 386 -16.70 -0.92 24.03
CA LEU A 386 -15.92 -2.09 23.60
C LEU A 386 -14.42 -1.80 23.44
N GLU A 387 -14.06 -0.70 22.78
CA GLU A 387 -12.65 -0.32 22.59
C GLU A 387 -11.91 -0.08 23.92
N GLU A 388 -12.57 0.58 24.88
CA GLU A 388 -12.00 0.81 26.22
C GLU A 388 -11.90 -0.49 27.02
N LYS A 389 -12.87 -1.40 26.87
CA LYS A 389 -12.83 -2.74 27.47
C LYS A 389 -11.66 -3.57 26.96
N LEU A 390 -11.44 -3.56 25.65
CA LEU A 390 -10.31 -4.24 25.03
C LEU A 390 -8.97 -3.66 25.47
N LEU A 391 -8.89 -2.33 25.59
CA LEU A 391 -7.70 -1.67 26.10
C LEU A 391 -7.47 -2.01 27.59
N PHE A 392 -8.53 -2.07 28.40
CA PHE A 392 -8.46 -2.45 29.80
C PHE A 392 -7.89 -3.87 30.00
N ILE A 393 -8.26 -4.82 29.13
CA ILE A 393 -7.65 -6.17 29.15
C ILE A 393 -6.14 -6.09 28.94
N LYS A 394 -5.71 -5.30 27.96
CA LYS A 394 -4.31 -5.18 27.55
C LYS A 394 -3.46 -4.38 28.56
N GLU A 395 -3.99 -3.28 29.10
CA GLU A 395 -3.24 -2.31 29.91
C GLU A 395 -3.38 -2.51 31.41
N ASP A 396 -4.47 -3.13 31.88
CA ASP A 396 -4.73 -3.35 33.31
C ASP A 396 -4.75 -4.84 33.67
N MET A 397 -5.58 -5.66 33.02
CA MET A 397 -5.77 -7.06 33.43
C MET A 397 -4.52 -7.92 33.20
N TYR A 398 -3.97 -7.90 31.98
CA TYR A 398 -2.79 -8.71 31.67
C TYR A 398 -1.60 -8.35 32.59
N PRO A 399 -1.22 -7.07 32.79
CA PRO A 399 -0.12 -6.74 33.70
C PRO A 399 -0.38 -7.11 35.17
N THR A 400 -1.65 -7.15 35.59
CA THR A 400 -2.02 -7.50 36.98
C THR A 400 -1.88 -9.00 37.24
N SER A 401 -2.25 -9.85 36.28
CA SER A 401 -2.10 -11.31 36.38
C SER A 401 -1.62 -11.94 35.07
N PRO A 402 -0.35 -11.74 34.69
CA PRO A 402 0.18 -12.24 33.42
C PRO A 402 0.09 -13.76 33.33
N SER A 403 0.43 -14.47 34.40
CA SER A 403 0.46 -15.94 34.40
C SER A 403 -0.91 -16.57 34.15
N ALA A 404 -1.98 -16.01 34.73
CA ALA A 404 -3.34 -16.49 34.49
C ALA A 404 -3.80 -16.19 33.06
N CYS A 405 -3.46 -15.00 32.55
CA CYS A 405 -3.77 -14.63 31.16
C CYS A 405 -3.04 -15.52 30.15
N GLU A 406 -1.77 -15.83 30.41
CA GLU A 406 -0.99 -16.76 29.60
C GLU A 406 -1.59 -18.16 29.62
N GLU A 407 -2.02 -18.66 30.77
CA GLU A 407 -2.71 -19.95 30.86
C GLU A 407 -3.99 -19.99 30.01
N GLU A 408 -4.81 -18.94 30.07
CA GLU A 408 -6.00 -18.82 29.22
C GLU A 408 -5.67 -18.81 27.72
N LEU A 409 -4.58 -18.15 27.33
CA LEU A 409 -4.10 -18.18 25.95
C LEU A 409 -3.65 -19.59 25.54
N ARG A 410 -2.89 -20.29 26.38
CA ARG A 410 -2.39 -21.65 26.06
C ARG A 410 -3.51 -22.68 25.91
N LYS A 411 -4.64 -22.50 26.62
CA LYS A 411 -5.89 -23.27 26.43
C LYS A 411 -6.51 -23.10 25.04
N LEU A 412 -6.01 -22.20 24.19
CA LEU A 412 -6.46 -22.02 22.81
C LEU A 412 -5.61 -22.80 21.79
N ASN A 413 -4.75 -23.70 22.27
CA ASN A 413 -3.81 -24.47 21.46
C ASN A 413 -2.87 -23.55 20.64
N ILE A 414 -2.30 -22.55 21.30
CA ILE A 414 -1.35 -21.60 20.69
C ILE A 414 -0.09 -21.54 21.55
N VAL A 415 1.06 -21.30 20.92
CA VAL A 415 2.28 -20.88 21.60
C VAL A 415 2.27 -19.36 21.68
N THR A 416 2.36 -18.80 22.89
CA THR A 416 2.22 -17.35 23.07
C THR A 416 3.51 -16.60 22.70
N PRO A 417 3.41 -15.31 22.36
CA PRO A 417 4.59 -14.46 22.19
C PRO A 417 5.50 -14.43 23.41
N TYR A 418 4.94 -14.47 24.62
CA TYR A 418 5.70 -14.51 25.86
C TYR A 418 6.56 -15.75 25.96
N GLU A 419 5.97 -16.93 25.74
CA GLU A 419 6.70 -18.21 25.74
C GLU A 419 7.81 -18.20 24.68
N THR A 420 7.44 -17.90 23.43
CA THR A 420 8.39 -17.88 22.32
C THR A 420 9.57 -16.96 22.60
N LEU A 421 9.33 -15.71 22.96
CA LEU A 421 10.40 -14.74 23.13
C LEU A 421 11.24 -15.04 24.37
N THR A 422 10.65 -15.45 25.49
CA THR A 422 11.44 -15.75 26.69
C THR A 422 12.36 -16.95 26.49
N HIS A 423 11.89 -18.02 25.84
CA HIS A 423 12.71 -19.20 25.57
C HIS A 423 13.80 -18.95 24.52
N LEU A 424 13.53 -18.08 23.54
CA LEU A 424 14.53 -17.74 22.51
C LEU A 424 15.77 -17.06 23.09
N VAL A 425 15.68 -16.34 24.21
CA VAL A 425 16.82 -15.63 24.81
C VAL A 425 18.01 -16.54 25.11
N ASP A 426 17.73 -17.78 25.52
CA ASP A 426 18.77 -18.74 25.93
C ASP A 426 19.38 -19.51 24.75
N VAL A 427 18.60 -19.73 23.69
CA VAL A 427 19.00 -20.60 22.57
C VAL A 427 19.43 -19.84 21.31
N MET A 428 19.01 -18.58 21.18
CA MET A 428 19.31 -17.79 19.98
C MET A 428 20.79 -17.46 19.86
N PRO A 429 21.39 -17.61 18.66
CA PRO A 429 22.70 -17.08 18.36
C PRO A 429 22.70 -15.56 18.51
N LEU A 430 23.65 -15.02 19.27
CA LEU A 430 23.82 -13.57 19.39
C LEU A 430 24.43 -13.01 18.10
N ASP A 431 23.62 -12.30 17.32
CA ASP A 431 24.12 -11.55 16.17
C ASP A 431 24.97 -10.34 16.61
N GLN A 432 25.75 -9.80 15.67
CA GLN A 432 26.66 -8.70 15.98
C GLN A 432 25.93 -7.40 16.32
N GLU A 433 24.73 -7.17 15.80
CA GLU A 433 23.95 -5.95 16.04
C GLU A 433 23.43 -5.89 17.48
N THR A 434 22.90 -7.02 17.94
CA THR A 434 22.47 -7.26 19.31
C THR A 434 23.62 -7.05 20.28
N ILE A 435 24.79 -7.61 19.97
CA ILE A 435 26.00 -7.43 20.77
C ILE A 435 26.41 -5.95 20.78
N GLU A 436 26.42 -5.28 19.64
CA GLU A 436 26.78 -3.87 19.51
C GLU A 436 25.89 -2.96 20.35
N HIS A 437 24.59 -3.20 20.34
CA HIS A 437 23.62 -2.48 21.14
C HIS A 437 23.88 -2.67 22.64
N ALA A 438 24.06 -3.91 23.10
CA ALA A 438 24.34 -4.19 24.51
C ALA A 438 25.65 -3.53 24.98
N VAL A 439 26.68 -3.51 24.12
CA VAL A 439 27.94 -2.79 24.40
C VAL A 439 27.73 -1.28 24.48
N MET A 440 26.89 -0.71 23.62
CA MET A 440 26.54 0.71 23.68
C MET A 440 25.86 1.05 25.02
N VAL A 441 24.84 0.29 25.41
CA VAL A 441 24.11 0.48 26.68
C VAL A 441 25.05 0.37 27.87
N HIS A 442 25.92 -0.65 27.90
CA HIS A 442 26.93 -0.82 28.95
C HIS A 442 27.85 0.40 29.07
N LYS A 443 28.38 0.90 27.95
CA LYS A 443 29.21 2.12 27.92
C LYS A 443 28.45 3.35 28.40
N MET A 444 27.16 3.47 28.09
CA MET A 444 26.33 4.58 28.58
C MET A 444 26.08 4.49 30.09
N LYS A 445 25.73 3.31 30.62
CA LYS A 445 25.52 3.07 32.05
C LYS A 445 26.79 3.30 32.87
N LEU A 446 27.95 2.87 32.37
CA LEU A 446 29.26 3.19 32.94
C LEU A 446 29.52 4.71 33.00
N LYS A 447 29.21 5.44 31.92
CA LYS A 447 29.36 6.92 31.90
C LYS A 447 28.41 7.62 32.87
N ARG A 448 27.20 7.09 33.05
CA ARG A 448 26.18 7.63 33.97
C ARG A 448 26.43 7.23 35.44
N GLY A 449 27.37 6.33 35.70
CA GLY A 449 27.69 5.84 37.06
C GLY A 449 26.63 4.88 37.63
N THR A 450 25.66 4.45 36.82
CA THR A 450 24.64 3.45 37.19
C THR A 450 25.17 2.02 37.08
N GLU A 451 26.35 1.86 36.47
CA GLU A 451 27.08 0.60 36.38
C GLU A 451 28.54 0.86 36.73
N THR A 452 29.14 -0.03 37.51
CA THR A 452 30.47 0.18 38.10
C THR A 452 31.51 -0.81 37.58
N LYS A 453 31.06 -1.95 37.04
CA LYS A 453 31.91 -3.01 36.51
C LYS A 453 32.12 -2.83 35.01
N ASN A 454 33.36 -2.66 34.58
CA ASN A 454 33.68 -2.58 33.15
C ASN A 454 33.98 -3.98 32.61
N LEU A 455 33.14 -4.46 31.69
CA LEU A 455 33.23 -5.80 31.11
C LEU A 455 34.26 -5.91 29.97
N GLY A 456 34.82 -4.79 29.50
CA GLY A 456 35.97 -4.80 28.61
C GLY A 456 35.72 -5.40 27.21
N PHE A 457 34.55 -5.16 26.61
CA PHE A 457 34.21 -5.60 25.26
C PHE A 457 35.24 -5.15 24.21
N ARG A 458 35.79 -6.10 23.43
CA ARG A 458 36.82 -5.84 22.40
C ARG A 458 36.38 -6.38 21.05
N ARG A 459 36.75 -5.65 19.99
CA ARG A 459 36.59 -6.11 18.62
C ARG A 459 37.84 -6.85 18.13
N LYS A 460 37.65 -7.92 17.36
CA LYS A 460 38.71 -8.62 16.60
C LYS A 460 38.21 -8.83 15.17
N GLY A 461 38.92 -8.25 14.19
CA GLY A 461 38.50 -8.31 12.79
C GLY A 461 37.20 -7.56 12.47
N GLY A 462 36.87 -6.52 13.24
CA GLY A 462 35.65 -5.71 13.03
C GLY A 462 34.44 -6.15 13.85
N GLN A 463 34.43 -7.38 14.37
CA GLN A 463 33.33 -7.95 15.16
C GLN A 463 33.68 -8.08 16.64
N TYR A 464 32.67 -8.08 17.51
CA TYR A 464 32.80 -8.41 18.93
C TYR A 464 32.87 -9.93 19.12
N HIS A 465 33.81 -10.36 19.96
CA HIS A 465 33.95 -11.75 20.38
C HIS A 465 33.76 -11.77 21.89
N LEU A 466 32.69 -12.41 22.34
CA LEU A 466 32.31 -12.41 23.74
C LEU A 466 33.05 -13.51 24.50
N ASN A 467 33.45 -13.22 25.73
CA ASN A 467 33.71 -14.26 26.72
C ASN A 467 32.41 -14.58 27.46
N GLU A 468 32.42 -15.60 28.31
CA GLU A 468 31.25 -16.08 29.05
C GLU A 468 30.55 -14.98 29.85
N GLU A 469 31.31 -14.13 30.56
CA GLU A 469 30.77 -13.04 31.37
C GLU A 469 30.13 -11.92 30.52
N GLN A 470 30.71 -11.63 29.35
CA GLN A 470 30.16 -10.67 28.39
C GLN A 470 28.91 -11.23 27.70
N GLU A 471 28.90 -12.52 27.38
CA GLU A 471 27.72 -13.19 26.81
C GLU A 471 26.55 -13.18 27.80
N GLN A 472 26.79 -13.54 29.06
CA GLN A 472 25.78 -13.44 30.12
C GLN A 472 25.21 -12.02 30.25
N TYR A 473 26.06 -10.99 30.15
CA TYR A 473 25.60 -9.61 30.18
C TYR A 473 24.71 -9.26 28.97
N VAL A 474 25.10 -9.68 27.76
CA VAL A 474 24.30 -9.43 26.55
C VAL A 474 22.96 -10.15 26.65
N ARG A 475 22.94 -11.42 27.08
CA ARG A 475 21.72 -12.20 27.29
C ARG A 475 20.82 -11.59 28.36
N ALA A 476 21.36 -11.13 29.49
CA ALA A 476 20.56 -10.44 30.51
C ALA A 476 19.83 -9.20 29.96
N GLY A 477 20.47 -8.42 29.09
CA GLY A 477 19.81 -7.30 28.42
C GLY A 477 18.77 -7.70 27.37
N LEU A 478 18.86 -8.93 26.84
CA LEU A 478 17.85 -9.51 25.97
C LEU A 478 16.66 -10.04 26.76
N VAL A 479 16.87 -10.66 27.93
CA VAL A 479 15.80 -11.13 28.82
C VAL A 479 14.80 -9.99 29.06
N ASP A 480 15.24 -8.87 29.62
CA ASP A 480 14.36 -7.73 29.92
C ASP A 480 13.55 -7.29 28.68
N ARG A 481 14.19 -7.25 27.51
CA ARG A 481 13.56 -6.81 26.26
C ARG A 481 12.55 -7.82 25.73
N PHE A 482 12.95 -9.08 25.63
CA PHE A 482 12.14 -10.15 25.03
C PHE A 482 10.96 -10.46 25.95
N THR A 483 11.15 -10.44 27.27
CA THR A 483 10.05 -10.50 28.24
C THR A 483 9.07 -9.36 28.03
N SER A 484 9.50 -8.10 28.01
CA SER A 484 8.57 -6.97 27.79
C SER A 484 7.89 -6.98 26.42
N GLN A 485 8.57 -7.43 25.36
CA GLN A 485 7.98 -7.59 24.03
C GLN A 485 6.96 -8.73 24.01
N GLY A 486 7.29 -9.87 24.62
CA GLY A 486 6.42 -11.03 24.74
C GLY A 486 5.18 -10.72 25.55
N GLU A 487 5.32 -10.01 26.67
CA GLU A 487 4.17 -9.55 27.48
C GLU A 487 3.27 -8.63 26.67
N ARG A 488 3.84 -7.64 25.98
CA ARG A 488 3.06 -6.70 25.16
C ARG A 488 2.33 -7.39 24.01
N ALA A 489 2.99 -8.31 23.32
CA ALA A 489 2.42 -9.03 22.19
C ALA A 489 1.38 -10.07 22.65
N SER A 490 1.57 -10.70 23.81
CA SER A 490 0.58 -11.63 24.36
C SER A 490 -0.63 -10.91 24.95
N ALA A 491 -0.45 -9.73 25.55
CA ALA A 491 -1.55 -8.85 25.93
C ALA A 491 -2.37 -8.40 24.70
N GLU A 492 -1.71 -8.16 23.57
CA GLU A 492 -2.36 -7.89 22.29
C GLU A 492 -3.09 -9.11 21.72
N LEU A 493 -2.49 -10.29 21.81
CA LEU A 493 -3.14 -11.55 21.45
C LEU A 493 -4.41 -11.77 22.29
N LEU A 494 -4.33 -11.58 23.61
CA LEU A 494 -5.48 -11.69 24.51
C LEU A 494 -6.59 -10.71 24.13
N MET A 495 -6.24 -9.47 23.82
CA MET A 495 -7.21 -8.49 23.30
C MET A 495 -7.90 -8.99 22.03
N TYR A 496 -7.17 -9.58 21.07
CA TYR A 496 -7.75 -10.15 19.84
C TYR A 496 -8.68 -11.33 20.11
N VAL A 497 -8.43 -12.11 21.17
CA VAL A 497 -9.34 -13.18 21.60
C VAL A 497 -10.71 -12.61 21.98
N TYR A 498 -10.76 -11.45 22.63
CA TYR A 498 -12.03 -10.82 23.01
C TYR A 498 -12.61 -9.87 21.95
N HIS A 499 -11.98 -9.74 20.78
CA HIS A 499 -12.43 -8.89 19.69
C HIS A 499 -12.98 -9.73 18.52
N ASN A 500 -14.31 -9.82 18.42
CA ASN A 500 -15.02 -10.63 17.40
C ASN A 500 -14.60 -10.36 15.95
N GLU A 501 -14.28 -9.12 15.57
CA GLU A 501 -13.82 -8.75 14.22
C GLU A 501 -12.46 -9.36 13.81
N TRP A 502 -11.71 -9.93 14.75
CA TRP A 502 -10.41 -10.54 14.48
C TRP A 502 -10.49 -12.04 14.20
N TYR A 503 -11.65 -12.68 14.35
CA TYR A 503 -11.79 -14.12 14.11
C TYR A 503 -11.90 -14.42 12.62
N ARG A 504 -10.75 -14.72 12.03
CA ARG A 504 -10.68 -15.12 10.61
C ARG A 504 -10.77 -16.61 10.46
N CYS A 505 -11.45 -17.04 9.40
CA CYS A 505 -11.29 -18.40 8.89
C CYS A 505 -9.92 -18.53 8.19
N LEU A 506 -9.51 -19.75 7.85
CA LEU A 506 -8.33 -19.93 7.01
C LEU A 506 -8.63 -19.33 5.64
N GLU A 507 -7.65 -18.68 5.03
CA GLU A 507 -7.80 -18.14 3.67
C GLU A 507 -8.04 -19.32 2.71
N VAL A 508 -9.07 -19.22 1.87
CA VAL A 508 -9.51 -20.35 1.03
C VAL A 508 -8.44 -20.77 0.01
N ASP A 509 -7.67 -19.80 -0.45
CA ASP A 509 -6.55 -19.94 -1.37
C ASP A 509 -5.23 -20.22 -0.66
N GLN A 510 -5.20 -20.36 0.68
CA GLN A 510 -3.98 -20.68 1.41
C GLN A 510 -3.42 -22.04 0.97
N TYR A 511 -2.22 -22.05 0.37
CA TYR A 511 -1.50 -23.26 -0.03
C TYR A 511 -0.22 -23.50 0.79
N GLU A 512 0.22 -22.52 1.58
CA GLU A 512 1.38 -22.65 2.46
C GLU A 512 0.96 -22.68 3.94
N GLU A 513 1.87 -23.17 4.79
CA GLU A 513 1.70 -23.08 6.23
C GLU A 513 1.99 -21.65 6.73
N ILE A 514 0.96 -21.02 7.31
CA ILE A 514 1.02 -19.68 7.90
C ILE A 514 0.88 -19.83 9.41
N ASN A 515 1.91 -19.38 10.15
CA ASN A 515 1.95 -19.39 11.61
C ASN A 515 1.51 -20.72 12.25
N GLY A 516 1.89 -21.86 11.65
CA GLY A 516 1.63 -23.20 12.17
C GLY A 516 0.36 -23.89 11.64
N PHE A 517 -0.47 -23.21 10.85
CA PHE A 517 -1.66 -23.82 10.23
C PHE A 517 -1.59 -23.86 8.70
N SER A 518 -2.15 -24.92 8.13
CA SER A 518 -2.53 -25.06 6.72
C SER A 518 -3.80 -25.91 6.63
N TRP A 519 -4.47 -25.90 5.47
CA TRP A 519 -5.62 -26.78 5.23
C TRP A 519 -5.28 -28.26 5.36
N GLU A 520 -4.03 -28.63 5.15
CA GLU A 520 -3.51 -29.99 5.17
C GLU A 520 -3.08 -30.44 6.57
N THR A 521 -2.69 -29.50 7.44
CA THR A 521 -2.14 -29.79 8.77
C THR A 521 -3.10 -29.49 9.91
N ILE A 522 -4.11 -28.65 9.70
CA ILE A 522 -5.05 -28.29 10.76
C ILE A 522 -5.93 -29.48 11.18
N ASN A 523 -6.22 -29.59 12.47
CA ASN A 523 -7.24 -30.50 12.95
C ASN A 523 -8.63 -30.00 12.53
N MET A 524 -9.18 -30.61 11.47
CA MET A 524 -10.45 -30.18 10.86
C MET A 524 -11.64 -30.30 11.82
N ASP A 525 -11.65 -31.27 12.73
CA ASP A 525 -12.75 -31.45 13.67
C ASP A 525 -12.80 -30.29 14.67
N ASP A 526 -11.65 -29.92 15.25
CA ASP A 526 -11.54 -28.77 16.15
C ASP A 526 -11.73 -27.44 15.42
N TYR A 527 -11.26 -27.37 14.17
CA TYR A 527 -11.47 -26.21 13.32
C TYR A 527 -12.96 -25.96 13.06
N LEU A 528 -13.69 -27.00 12.64
CA LEU A 528 -15.13 -26.93 12.40
C LEU A 528 -15.91 -26.67 13.69
N ALA A 529 -15.45 -27.17 14.83
CA ALA A 529 -16.05 -26.91 16.14
C ALA A 529 -15.74 -25.51 16.70
N GLY A 530 -14.87 -24.74 16.04
CA GLY A 530 -14.49 -23.40 16.47
C GLY A 530 -13.42 -23.38 17.58
N HIS A 531 -12.84 -24.51 17.97
CA HIS A 531 -11.90 -24.59 19.10
C HIS A 531 -10.52 -23.98 18.79
N LEU A 532 -10.10 -23.96 17.52
CA LEU A 532 -8.80 -23.43 17.11
C LEU A 532 -8.89 -21.97 16.70
N LEU A 533 -7.92 -21.16 17.10
CA LEU A 533 -7.74 -19.80 16.62
C LEU A 533 -6.99 -19.78 15.29
N THR A 534 -7.58 -19.22 14.22
CA THR A 534 -6.98 -19.21 12.88
C THR A 534 -6.76 -17.79 12.34
N TYR A 535 -6.07 -16.96 13.13
CA TYR A 535 -5.78 -15.56 12.83
C TYR A 535 -4.88 -15.32 11.59
N GLY A 536 -4.39 -16.39 10.93
CA GLY A 536 -3.58 -16.30 9.71
C GLY A 536 -2.33 -15.43 9.91
N GLU A 537 -2.06 -14.53 8.97
CA GLU A 537 -0.96 -13.54 9.05
C GLU A 537 -1.15 -12.47 10.15
N GLY A 538 -2.34 -12.39 10.76
CA GLY A 538 -2.69 -11.39 11.76
C GLY A 538 -2.22 -11.70 13.18
N LEU A 539 -1.54 -12.82 13.42
CA LEU A 539 -0.99 -13.16 14.73
C LEU A 539 0.12 -12.19 15.15
N PRO A 540 0.13 -11.72 16.42
CA PRO A 540 1.25 -10.95 16.95
C PRO A 540 2.57 -11.71 16.82
N TYR A 541 3.66 -10.98 16.62
CA TYR A 541 4.99 -11.57 16.50
C TYR A 541 5.32 -12.45 17.71
N GLY A 542 5.74 -13.68 17.45
CA GLY A 542 6.02 -14.69 18.47
C GLY A 542 4.85 -15.63 18.75
N ALA A 543 3.65 -15.35 18.25
CA ALA A 543 2.52 -16.27 18.34
C ALA A 543 2.50 -17.22 17.13
N PHE A 544 2.31 -18.51 17.39
CA PHE A 544 2.08 -19.51 16.34
C PHE A 544 1.35 -20.73 16.89
N ALA A 545 0.74 -21.49 16.00
CA ALA A 545 0.08 -22.75 16.34
C ALA A 545 1.11 -23.89 16.46
N PRO A 546 1.10 -24.63 17.57
CA PRO A 546 1.98 -25.77 17.74
C PRO A 546 1.59 -26.93 16.83
N LYS A 547 2.57 -27.74 16.44
CA LYS A 547 2.35 -28.94 15.62
C LYS A 547 1.55 -30.04 16.30
N HIS A 548 1.60 -30.10 17.63
CA HIS A 548 0.90 -31.07 18.45
C HIS A 548 -0.01 -30.37 19.44
N ASP A 549 -1.07 -31.06 19.88
CA ASP A 549 -2.00 -30.54 20.86
C ASP A 549 -1.27 -30.26 22.18
N ARG A 550 -1.49 -29.07 22.72
CA ARG A 550 -1.10 -28.74 24.09
C ARG A 550 -1.98 -29.48 25.07
N ILE A 551 -1.40 -29.94 26.17
CA ILE A 551 -2.15 -30.68 27.18
C ILE A 551 -3.19 -29.79 27.89
N GLU A 552 -2.88 -28.52 28.10
CA GLU A 552 -3.82 -27.52 28.66
C GLU A 552 -5.05 -27.35 27.75
N PHE A 553 -4.87 -27.33 26.42
CA PHE A 553 -5.97 -27.30 25.46
C PHE A 553 -6.84 -28.56 25.54
N LEU A 554 -6.24 -29.75 25.56
CA LEU A 554 -6.98 -31.00 25.65
C LEU A 554 -7.73 -31.13 26.99
N ALA A 555 -7.10 -30.70 28.07
CA ALA A 555 -7.69 -30.70 29.41
C ALA A 555 -8.91 -29.76 29.48
N ASP A 556 -8.79 -28.57 28.91
CA ASP A 556 -9.88 -27.59 28.83
C ASP A 556 -11.07 -28.12 28.00
N LEU A 557 -10.81 -28.71 26.81
CA LEU A 557 -11.85 -29.36 26.00
C LEU A 557 -12.58 -30.47 26.78
N LEU A 558 -11.82 -31.29 27.52
CA LEU A 558 -12.38 -32.37 28.32
C LEU A 558 -13.22 -31.81 29.47
N GLN A 559 -12.72 -30.82 30.20
CA GLN A 559 -13.41 -30.20 31.34
C GLN A 559 -14.73 -29.53 30.92
N ARG A 560 -14.78 -28.96 29.72
CA ARG A 560 -16.00 -28.38 29.12
C ARG A 560 -16.96 -29.43 28.53
N GLY A 561 -16.54 -30.70 28.46
CA GLY A 561 -17.33 -31.79 27.91
C GLY A 561 -17.44 -31.77 26.38
N GLU A 562 -16.55 -31.03 25.71
CA GLU A 562 -16.49 -30.97 24.24
C GLU A 562 -15.83 -32.21 23.65
N ILE A 563 -15.00 -32.89 24.43
CA ILE A 563 -14.49 -34.23 24.17
C ILE A 563 -14.74 -35.15 25.36
N ASP A 564 -14.89 -36.44 25.11
CA ASP A 564 -15.01 -37.45 26.16
C ASP A 564 -13.63 -37.98 26.62
N VAL A 565 -13.60 -38.66 27.77
CA VAL A 565 -12.37 -39.25 28.34
C VAL A 565 -11.64 -40.18 27.35
N PRO A 566 -12.33 -41.10 26.63
CA PRO A 566 -11.67 -41.92 25.60
C PRO A 566 -11.02 -41.10 24.49
N THR A 567 -11.69 -40.05 24.00
CA THR A 567 -11.17 -39.16 22.95
C THR A 567 -9.97 -38.38 23.46
N PHE A 568 -10.01 -37.86 24.69
CA PHE A 568 -8.88 -37.21 25.34
C PHE A 568 -7.64 -38.12 25.33
N TRP A 569 -7.75 -39.35 25.85
CA TRP A 569 -6.60 -40.26 25.91
C TRP A 569 -6.07 -40.64 24.53
N LYS A 570 -6.97 -40.84 23.56
CA LYS A 570 -6.58 -41.10 22.17
C LYS A 570 -5.79 -39.94 21.59
N ARG A 571 -6.19 -38.69 21.85
CA ARG A 571 -5.47 -37.49 21.39
C ARG A 571 -4.14 -37.31 22.09
N VAL A 572 -4.08 -37.54 23.41
CA VAL A 572 -2.81 -37.54 24.16
C VAL A 572 -1.82 -38.54 23.55
N GLU A 573 -2.24 -39.76 23.20
CA GLU A 573 -1.36 -40.76 22.60
C GLU A 573 -0.97 -40.44 21.14
N ALA A 574 -1.91 -39.92 20.34
CA ALA A 574 -1.71 -39.72 18.91
C ALA A 574 -1.03 -38.40 18.54
N SER A 575 -1.33 -37.32 19.27
CA SER A 575 -1.10 -35.94 18.80
C SER A 575 -0.81 -34.94 19.92
N SER A 576 -0.11 -35.32 20.99
CA SER A 576 0.36 -34.39 22.04
C SER A 576 1.87 -34.40 22.21
N TYR A 577 2.41 -33.37 22.87
CA TYR A 577 3.82 -33.29 23.25
C TYR A 577 4.24 -34.30 24.32
N VAL A 578 3.29 -34.79 25.12
CA VAL A 578 3.49 -35.78 26.19
C VAL A 578 3.27 -37.23 25.73
N ARG A 579 3.08 -37.46 24.42
CA ARG A 579 2.81 -38.80 23.87
C ARG A 579 3.85 -39.84 24.31
N GLY A 580 3.38 -41.01 24.73
CA GLY A 580 4.21 -42.13 25.16
C GLY A 580 4.81 -42.00 26.57
N LEU A 581 4.59 -40.89 27.28
CA LEU A 581 5.01 -40.73 28.67
C LEU A 581 4.03 -41.43 29.61
N LYS A 582 4.42 -42.62 30.08
CA LYS A 582 3.58 -43.44 30.96
C LYS A 582 3.22 -42.78 32.28
N GLN A 583 4.05 -41.85 32.76
CA GLN A 583 3.81 -41.15 34.03
C GLN A 583 2.49 -40.38 34.03
N PHE A 584 2.07 -39.85 32.87
CA PHE A 584 0.84 -39.09 32.73
C PHE A 584 -0.35 -39.90 32.18
N GLY A 585 -0.13 -41.19 31.88
CA GLY A 585 -1.17 -42.07 31.36
C GLY A 585 -2.24 -42.43 32.40
N PRO A 586 -3.28 -43.21 32.02
CA PRO A 586 -4.41 -43.55 32.90
C PRO A 586 -4.03 -44.20 34.24
N ASP A 587 -2.97 -45.00 34.24
CA ASP A 587 -2.42 -45.70 35.40
C ASP A 587 -1.10 -45.07 35.91
N GLY A 588 -0.76 -43.87 35.42
CA GLY A 588 0.46 -43.17 35.74
C GLY A 588 0.44 -42.51 37.12
N GLU A 589 1.62 -42.30 37.70
CA GLU A 589 1.78 -41.64 39.01
C GLU A 589 1.34 -40.16 38.99
N GLU A 590 1.31 -39.55 37.81
CA GLU A 590 0.84 -38.19 37.54
C GLU A 590 -0.28 -38.23 36.47
N SER A 591 -1.21 -39.19 36.55
CA SER A 591 -2.32 -39.29 35.58
C SER A 591 -3.05 -37.95 35.41
N PHE A 592 -3.29 -37.54 34.17
CA PHE A 592 -4.08 -36.35 33.84
C PHE A 592 -5.53 -36.43 34.29
N ILE A 593 -6.04 -37.62 34.56
CA ILE A 593 -7.42 -37.83 35.01
C ILE A 593 -7.40 -38.58 36.34
N ILE A 594 -8.04 -37.96 37.33
CA ILE A 594 -8.35 -38.57 38.61
C ILE A 594 -9.74 -39.17 38.52
N THR A 595 -9.88 -40.41 38.97
CA THR A 595 -11.09 -41.22 38.92
C THR A 595 -11.33 -41.84 40.29
N LYS A 596 -12.53 -42.40 40.47
CA LYS A 596 -12.87 -43.20 41.66
C LYS A 596 -11.90 -44.36 41.94
N LYS A 597 -11.17 -44.86 40.93
CA LYS A 597 -10.25 -46.00 41.08
C LYS A 597 -8.83 -45.61 41.49
N ASN A 598 -8.37 -44.40 41.13
CA ASN A 598 -6.98 -43.99 41.30
C ASN A 598 -6.80 -42.78 42.25
N TRP A 599 -7.87 -42.16 42.76
CA TRP A 599 -7.79 -40.96 43.63
C TRP A 599 -6.81 -41.08 44.80
N ARG A 600 -6.68 -42.27 45.42
CA ARG A 600 -5.75 -42.51 46.53
C ARG A 600 -4.28 -42.28 46.20
N GLN A 601 -3.92 -42.28 44.92
CA GLN A 601 -2.56 -41.95 44.49
C GLN A 601 -2.24 -40.47 44.71
N PHE A 602 -3.27 -39.62 44.63
CA PHE A 602 -3.12 -38.17 44.59
C PHE A 602 -3.44 -37.50 45.93
N VAL A 603 -4.19 -38.16 46.81
CA VAL A 603 -4.55 -37.62 48.13
C VAL A 603 -3.67 -38.24 49.20
N LYS A 604 -2.92 -37.40 49.91
CA LYS A 604 -2.21 -37.72 51.16
C LYS A 604 -2.98 -37.12 52.31
N CYS A 605 -3.72 -37.93 53.06
CA CYS A 605 -4.49 -37.43 54.19
C CYS A 605 -3.57 -37.17 55.38
N TRP A 606 -3.79 -36.07 56.10
CA TRP A 606 -2.96 -35.70 57.26
C TRP A 606 -2.97 -36.75 58.38
N ASP A 607 -4.05 -37.55 58.46
CA ASP A 607 -4.25 -38.56 59.49
C ASP A 607 -3.61 -39.92 59.18
N GLU A 608 -3.02 -40.08 57.99
CA GLU A 608 -2.33 -41.32 57.61
C GLU A 608 -1.14 -41.63 58.54
N GLY A 609 -1.13 -42.85 59.09
CA GLY A 609 -0.10 -43.30 60.02
C GLY A 609 -0.20 -42.70 61.44
N ARG A 610 -1.22 -41.90 61.74
CA ARG A 610 -1.47 -41.35 63.08
C ARG A 610 -2.27 -42.34 63.95
N PRO A 611 -2.04 -42.37 65.28
CA PRO A 611 -2.79 -43.25 66.18
C PRO A 611 -4.24 -42.79 66.37
N GLU A 612 -5.12 -43.74 66.67
CA GLU A 612 -6.54 -43.47 66.93
C GLU A 612 -6.70 -42.52 68.14
N GLY A 613 -7.38 -41.39 67.93
CA GLY A 613 -7.55 -40.33 68.93
C GLY A 613 -6.48 -39.24 68.94
N TYR A 614 -5.54 -39.25 67.98
CA TYR A 614 -4.61 -38.14 67.75
C TYR A 614 -5.36 -36.81 67.55
N VAL A 615 -4.90 -35.76 68.23
CA VAL A 615 -5.43 -34.40 68.12
C VAL A 615 -4.60 -33.68 67.07
N GLN A 616 -5.26 -33.26 66.00
CA GLN A 616 -4.63 -32.57 64.88
C GLN A 616 -3.97 -31.25 65.33
N ASN A 617 -2.80 -30.96 64.76
CA ASN A 617 -2.24 -29.62 64.72
C ASN A 617 -2.55 -28.98 63.36
N PRO A 618 -3.53 -28.06 63.25
CA PRO A 618 -3.94 -27.49 61.96
C PRO A 618 -2.84 -26.69 61.23
N ALA A 619 -1.74 -26.33 61.91
CA ALA A 619 -0.61 -25.64 61.29
C ALA A 619 0.44 -26.59 60.68
N GLU A 620 0.41 -27.87 61.03
CA GLU A 620 1.44 -28.86 60.63
C GLU A 620 0.87 -30.13 59.99
N ASP A 621 -0.34 -30.52 60.39
CA ASP A 621 -1.04 -31.72 59.94
C ASP A 621 -2.04 -31.36 58.84
N LEU A 622 -1.53 -31.02 57.66
CA LEU A 622 -2.32 -30.68 56.47
C LEU A 622 -2.35 -31.84 55.48
N SER A 623 -3.51 -32.07 54.87
CA SER A 623 -3.62 -32.99 53.73
C SER A 623 -2.93 -32.37 52.51
N SER A 624 -2.55 -33.21 51.55
CA SER A 624 -2.05 -32.77 50.24
C SER A 624 -2.84 -33.47 49.15
N PHE A 625 -3.39 -32.70 48.22
CA PHE A 625 -4.18 -33.17 47.09
C PHE A 625 -4.16 -32.13 45.97
N PRO A 626 -4.41 -32.54 44.70
CA PRO A 626 -4.51 -31.62 43.59
C PRO A 626 -5.63 -30.60 43.74
N GLU A 627 -5.45 -29.39 43.24
CA GLU A 627 -6.42 -28.29 43.37
C GLU A 627 -7.82 -28.66 42.82
N SER A 628 -7.84 -29.46 41.74
CA SER A 628 -9.07 -30.08 41.20
C SER A 628 -9.93 -30.87 42.19
N LEU A 629 -9.35 -31.36 43.30
CA LEU A 629 -10.05 -32.03 44.38
C LEU A 629 -10.40 -31.09 45.56
N GLY A 630 -10.08 -29.81 45.46
CA GLY A 630 -10.35 -28.81 46.49
C GLY A 630 -11.81 -28.39 46.63
N GLY A 631 -12.61 -28.57 45.58
CA GLY A 631 -13.97 -28.02 45.51
C GLY A 631 -13.98 -26.56 45.06
N GLY A 632 -15.17 -26.05 44.71
CA GLY A 632 -15.32 -24.77 44.02
C GLY A 632 -15.25 -23.52 44.90
N SER A 633 -14.85 -23.63 46.17
CA SER A 633 -14.68 -22.48 47.07
C SER A 633 -13.47 -22.65 47.97
N PHE A 634 -12.84 -21.54 48.35
CA PHE A 634 -11.71 -21.55 49.29
C PHE A 634 -12.10 -22.20 50.63
N GLU A 635 -13.31 -21.96 51.13
CA GLU A 635 -13.82 -22.60 52.35
C GLU A 635 -13.86 -24.14 52.24
N THR A 636 -14.28 -24.65 51.07
CA THR A 636 -14.33 -26.10 50.83
C THR A 636 -12.91 -26.67 50.70
N TYR A 637 -12.03 -25.94 50.02
CA TYR A 637 -10.63 -26.30 49.89
C TYR A 637 -9.95 -26.37 51.26
N GLU A 638 -10.12 -25.33 52.08
CA GLU A 638 -9.56 -25.24 53.43
C GLU A 638 -10.13 -26.35 54.34
N ASP A 639 -11.44 -26.65 54.27
CA ASP A 639 -12.03 -27.75 55.02
C ASP A 639 -11.43 -29.11 54.61
N ARG A 640 -11.21 -29.35 53.31
CA ARG A 640 -10.56 -30.57 52.81
C ARG A 640 -9.09 -30.65 53.21
N LEU A 641 -8.39 -29.52 53.21
CA LEU A 641 -6.99 -29.40 53.58
C LEU A 641 -6.77 -29.65 55.07
N CYS A 642 -7.59 -29.00 55.89
CA CYS A 642 -7.39 -28.88 57.33
C CYS A 642 -8.27 -29.82 58.15
N ASN A 643 -9.41 -30.31 57.67
CA ASN A 643 -10.34 -31.06 58.54
C ASN A 643 -10.62 -32.49 58.03
N TRP A 644 -10.63 -32.70 56.71
CA TRP A 644 -10.96 -34.02 56.15
C TRP A 644 -9.93 -35.08 56.52
N ARG A 645 -10.43 -36.23 56.97
CA ARG A 645 -9.65 -37.44 57.22
C ARG A 645 -9.76 -38.42 56.07
N THR A 646 -8.95 -39.46 56.10
CA THR A 646 -8.99 -40.58 55.14
C THR A 646 -10.42 -41.10 54.91
N LYS A 647 -11.20 -41.30 55.99
CA LYS A 647 -12.58 -41.78 55.91
C LYS A 647 -13.56 -40.80 55.25
N ASP A 648 -13.29 -39.50 55.35
CA ASP A 648 -14.17 -38.46 54.82
C ASP A 648 -13.98 -38.38 53.30
N TRP A 649 -12.73 -38.47 52.84
CA TRP A 649 -12.40 -38.68 51.43
C TRP A 649 -13.00 -39.97 50.87
N GLU A 650 -12.87 -41.11 51.57
CA GLU A 650 -13.48 -42.38 51.15
C GLU A 650 -15.00 -42.25 51.02
N THR A 651 -15.66 -41.63 52.00
CA THR A 651 -17.12 -41.43 51.99
C THR A 651 -17.54 -40.53 50.83
N TRP A 652 -16.81 -39.44 50.59
CA TRP A 652 -17.09 -38.53 49.48
C TRP A 652 -16.91 -39.23 48.14
N ILE A 653 -15.79 -39.92 47.92
CA ILE A 653 -15.53 -40.65 46.67
C ILE A 653 -16.56 -41.77 46.44
N ASP A 654 -16.94 -42.51 47.48
CA ASP A 654 -17.97 -43.56 47.37
C ASP A 654 -19.34 -43.00 46.98
N SER A 655 -19.64 -41.76 47.37
CA SER A 655 -20.88 -41.06 47.00
C SER A 655 -20.94 -40.63 45.53
N LEU A 656 -19.80 -40.58 44.83
CA LEU A 656 -19.71 -40.16 43.43
C LEU A 656 -20.10 -41.31 42.47
N PRO A 657 -20.61 -40.97 41.26
CA PRO A 657 -20.87 -41.95 40.19
C PRO A 657 -19.65 -42.83 39.88
N ASP A 658 -19.87 -44.05 39.39
CA ASP A 658 -18.78 -44.99 39.08
C ASP A 658 -17.92 -44.54 37.88
N ASP A 659 -18.49 -43.72 37.00
CA ASP A 659 -17.84 -43.05 35.88
C ASP A 659 -17.35 -41.64 36.23
N TRP A 660 -17.36 -41.25 37.52
CA TRP A 660 -16.85 -39.95 37.95
C TRP A 660 -15.35 -39.80 37.66
N TRP A 661 -15.00 -38.61 37.17
CA TRP A 661 -13.63 -38.20 36.92
C TRP A 661 -13.47 -36.68 37.11
N VAL A 662 -12.24 -36.23 37.27
CA VAL A 662 -11.83 -34.83 37.21
C VAL A 662 -10.45 -34.71 36.56
N VAL A 663 -10.19 -33.59 35.88
CA VAL A 663 -8.85 -33.27 35.36
C VAL A 663 -7.90 -33.00 36.52
N ASN A 664 -6.73 -33.62 36.49
CA ASN A 664 -5.64 -33.35 37.43
C ASN A 664 -4.87 -32.10 36.99
N SER A 665 -5.31 -30.92 37.45
CA SER A 665 -4.70 -29.61 37.17
C SER A 665 -3.18 -29.60 37.41
N ASP A 666 -2.73 -30.22 38.51
CA ASP A 666 -1.32 -30.27 38.89
C ASP A 666 -0.50 -31.06 37.85
N ALA A 667 -1.01 -32.20 37.39
CA ALA A 667 -0.34 -33.00 36.36
C ALA A 667 -0.30 -32.27 35.01
N VAL A 668 -1.37 -31.54 34.65
CA VAL A 668 -1.42 -30.70 33.44
C VAL A 668 -0.36 -29.61 33.52
N ALA A 669 -0.27 -28.90 34.66
CA ALA A 669 0.75 -27.88 34.88
C ALA A 669 2.16 -28.48 34.80
N VAL A 670 2.42 -29.59 35.51
CA VAL A 670 3.71 -30.31 35.47
C VAL A 670 4.09 -30.70 34.04
N ALA A 671 3.16 -31.25 33.27
CA ALA A 671 3.39 -31.59 31.87
C ALA A 671 3.75 -30.36 31.02
N SER A 672 3.05 -29.24 31.20
CA SER A 672 3.32 -28.00 30.46
C SER A 672 4.77 -27.56 30.65
N TYR A 673 5.21 -27.27 31.88
CA TYR A 673 6.52 -26.67 32.09
C TYR A 673 7.69 -27.66 32.06
N GLN A 674 7.49 -28.94 32.38
CA GLN A 674 8.59 -29.93 32.38
C GLN A 674 8.76 -30.64 31.04
N VAL A 675 7.72 -30.71 30.22
CA VAL A 675 7.74 -31.48 28.97
C VAL A 675 7.40 -30.64 27.77
N GLU A 676 6.29 -29.92 27.76
CA GLU A 676 5.85 -29.16 26.58
C GLU A 676 6.80 -28.00 26.27
N ASP A 677 7.07 -27.13 27.25
CA ASP A 677 7.93 -25.94 27.04
C ASP A 677 9.29 -26.31 26.46
N PRO A 678 10.05 -27.30 26.99
CA PRO A 678 11.32 -27.71 26.40
C PRO A 678 11.18 -28.34 25.00
N THR A 679 10.06 -29.02 24.73
CA THR A 679 9.82 -29.71 23.45
C THR A 679 9.40 -28.73 22.35
N LEU A 680 8.82 -27.57 22.73
CA LEU A 680 8.41 -26.51 21.82
C LEU A 680 9.58 -25.64 21.33
N VAL A 681 10.70 -25.59 22.05
CA VAL A 681 11.86 -24.74 21.71
C VAL A 681 12.32 -24.86 20.25
N PRO A 682 12.45 -26.07 19.65
CA PRO A 682 12.80 -26.19 18.23
C PRO A 682 11.79 -25.52 17.30
N GLU A 683 10.49 -25.64 17.58
CA GLU A 683 9.44 -24.98 16.78
C GLU A 683 9.49 -23.45 16.93
N MET A 684 9.77 -22.94 18.14
CA MET A 684 9.98 -21.51 18.40
C MET A 684 11.18 -20.96 17.62
N VAL A 685 12.28 -21.72 17.55
CA VAL A 685 13.47 -21.36 16.77
C VAL A 685 13.16 -21.37 15.27
N ASP A 686 12.48 -22.40 14.76
CA ASP A 686 12.09 -22.49 13.35
C ASP A 686 11.15 -21.33 12.97
N TYR A 687 10.18 -21.01 13.82
CA TYR A 687 9.32 -19.83 13.67
C TYR A 687 10.14 -18.55 13.57
N TYR A 688 11.08 -18.33 14.50
CA TYR A 688 11.92 -17.13 14.52
C TYR A 688 12.78 -17.02 13.26
N VAL A 689 13.36 -18.13 12.80
CA VAL A 689 14.20 -18.15 11.58
C VAL A 689 13.37 -17.82 10.33
N LYS A 690 12.14 -18.37 10.23
CA LYS A 690 11.25 -18.14 9.08
C LYS A 690 10.71 -16.71 9.03
N ASN A 691 10.36 -16.14 10.19
CA ASN A 691 9.73 -14.82 10.29
C ASN A 691 10.72 -13.67 10.53
N GLY A 692 12.00 -14.01 10.78
CA GLY A 692 13.11 -13.07 10.94
C GLY A 692 13.07 -12.24 12.24
N PRO A 693 14.20 -11.62 12.63
CA PRO A 693 14.19 -10.49 13.53
C PRO A 693 13.51 -9.32 12.80
N GLN A 694 12.41 -8.77 13.30
CA GLN A 694 11.94 -7.49 12.76
C GLN A 694 13.05 -6.45 12.99
N VAL A 695 13.46 -5.77 11.91
CA VAL A 695 14.41 -4.64 11.99
C VAL A 695 13.74 -3.56 12.83
N TYR A 696 14.15 -3.45 14.09
CA TYR A 696 13.53 -2.56 15.05
C TYR A 696 13.78 -1.10 14.64
N SER A 697 12.74 -0.40 14.16
CA SER A 697 12.76 1.06 14.14
C SER A 697 12.49 1.57 15.56
N TYR A 698 13.48 2.23 16.15
CA TYR A 698 13.35 2.96 17.42
C TYR A 698 12.63 4.30 17.24
#